data_AF-A0A238ZEZ9-F1
#
_entry.id   AF-A0A238ZEZ9-F1
#
_cell.length_a   1.000
_cell.length_b   1.000
_cell.length_c   1.000
_cell.angle_alpha   90.00
_cell.angle_beta   90.00
_cell.angle_gamma   90.00
#
_symmetry.space_group_name_H-M   'P 1'
#
loop_
_entity.id
_entity.type
_entity.pdbx_description
1 polymer ?
#
loop_
_entity_poly.entity_id
_entity_poly.type
_entity_poly.pdbx_seq_one_letter_code
_entity_poly.pdbx_strand_id
1 'polypeptide(L)'
;MYIKRFITILFTILLSISVNSQNVKEVSRYWTSFSQTVEVQTDSIKKFKVVAYAKTDTNDEKAWSGIWARVDNKPEQGRGFFDNMRDRPIKTNAWTEYTVEGTIDAAAEKIVFGGICMYNGKFFFDKMELYIEDDSGVYQPVDIKNASFENKVADRIIPDWSPGISSGEISLVREFTSSSSDDRVDGDYSILVEGKDISDDTGNPEALLPNIGIFITLLYLFLIVFSLMTYTSSTDENTWSRAGKMGFRFSFIYFLLIIFFQNNGAYPYFGYIAEKPVELMQNFATWFGKAVVGIPYDVNTGPNGSGDTTYDYLVVFIVFLTAVIGTLIWSLLDRKRTNYKKLYYWLTTGMRYYVGLMLIGYGLVKVIQLQFQPPSFYRLMETYGESSPMGLAWTFLGFSEGYNMFMGIAEVLAGLLLFRRTLTFGAVITLMTTMNVMAVNYFFDVPVKILSTHLVIMTVFLLSRDIKKVMQFLVTNKAVEKLTTIPRPPFKKWLRISLGVLKGLIVAYALGYGLYRAIESKEEYGLNEPNPPLYGIYEVTNYVVNGDTLVDYNSDVRWKELRFERAGRVQVHKMNKERVNFNIVIDSTGQQLIKFSPSDDAASSFDFKYTKTENTLDFQYIFKNDTISGKTRKLGEEDFLLINRGFHWISEYPYNR
;
A
#
# COMPACT_ATOMS: atom_id res chain seq x y z
N MET A 1 6.12 -39.12 -4.25
CA MET A 1 5.16 -38.77 -3.17
C MET A 1 5.51 -37.46 -2.47
N TYR A 2 6.70 -37.33 -1.85
CA TYR A 2 7.09 -36.12 -1.08
C TYR A 2 7.10 -34.79 -1.85
N ILE A 3 7.55 -34.79 -3.12
CA ILE A 3 7.60 -33.55 -3.93
C ILE A 3 6.23 -33.08 -4.36
N LYS A 4 5.35 -34.01 -4.79
CA LYS A 4 3.97 -33.66 -5.12
C LYS A 4 3.31 -33.01 -3.90
N ARG A 5 3.48 -33.59 -2.70
CA ARG A 5 2.99 -32.99 -1.44
C ARG A 5 3.61 -31.61 -1.15
N PHE A 6 4.93 -31.43 -1.30
CA PHE A 6 5.58 -30.13 -1.08
C PHE A 6 5.12 -29.06 -2.07
N ILE A 7 5.01 -29.40 -3.36
CA ILE A 7 4.47 -28.51 -4.40
C ILE A 7 3.02 -28.18 -4.11
N THR A 8 2.20 -29.16 -3.73
CA THR A 8 0.81 -28.92 -3.33
C THR A 8 0.74 -28.01 -2.10
N ILE A 9 1.58 -28.19 -1.08
CA ILE A 9 1.61 -27.31 0.10
C ILE A 9 2.01 -25.88 -0.29
N LEU A 10 3.09 -25.71 -1.07
CA LEU A 10 3.53 -24.40 -1.54
C LEU A 10 2.45 -23.72 -2.40
N PHE A 11 1.79 -24.51 -3.26
CA PHE A 11 0.65 -24.09 -4.07
C PHE A 11 -0.53 -23.64 -3.20
N THR A 12 -0.91 -24.43 -2.20
CA THR A 12 -2.01 -24.10 -1.28
C THR A 12 -1.67 -22.85 -0.46
N ILE A 13 -0.43 -22.71 0.03
CA ILE A 13 0.00 -21.50 0.76
C ILE A 13 -0.11 -20.27 -0.14
N LEU A 14 0.40 -20.32 -1.38
CA LEU A 14 0.33 -19.20 -2.31
C LEU A 14 -1.12 -18.84 -2.68
N LEU A 15 -1.97 -19.84 -2.93
CA LEU A 15 -3.40 -19.61 -3.18
C LEU A 15 -4.08 -18.96 -1.97
N SER A 16 -3.82 -19.48 -0.76
CA SER A 16 -4.38 -18.94 0.47
C SER A 16 -3.93 -17.51 0.74
N ILE A 17 -2.68 -17.16 0.40
CA ILE A 17 -2.18 -15.78 0.54
C ILE A 17 -2.91 -14.84 -0.43
N SER A 18 -3.13 -15.26 -1.68
CA SER A 18 -3.87 -14.45 -2.67
C SER A 18 -5.36 -14.29 -2.36
N VAL A 19 -5.98 -15.29 -1.71
CA VAL A 19 -7.43 -15.27 -1.40
C VAL A 19 -7.72 -14.47 -0.11
N ASN A 20 -6.77 -14.39 0.82
CA ASN A 20 -6.93 -13.70 2.10
C ASN A 20 -6.22 -12.34 2.17
N SER A 21 -5.77 -11.78 1.04
CA SER A 21 -5.35 -10.37 1.00
C SER A 21 -6.55 -9.47 1.25
N GLN A 22 -6.34 -8.36 1.96
CA GLN A 22 -7.44 -7.51 2.45
C GLN A 22 -8.31 -7.00 1.29
N ASN A 23 -9.62 -7.21 1.41
CA ASN A 23 -10.62 -6.82 0.41
C ASN A 23 -11.36 -5.55 0.84
N VAL A 24 -10.64 -4.43 0.98
CA VAL A 24 -11.27 -3.10 1.04
C VAL A 24 -10.93 -2.40 -0.27
N LYS A 25 -11.91 -2.34 -1.19
CA LYS A 25 -11.74 -1.71 -2.51
C LYS A 25 -11.87 -0.18 -2.39
N GLU A 26 -10.85 0.48 -1.86
CA GLU A 26 -10.66 1.89 -2.20
C GLU A 26 -10.23 1.94 -3.68
N VAL A 27 -11.08 2.51 -4.51
CA VAL A 27 -10.83 2.60 -5.96
C VAL A 27 -10.30 3.99 -6.29
N SER A 28 -9.38 4.07 -7.24
CA SER A 28 -8.98 5.34 -7.83
C SER A 28 -9.66 5.47 -9.17
N ARG A 29 -10.33 6.61 -9.43
CA ARG A 29 -11.01 6.93 -10.70
C ARG A 29 -11.42 8.40 -10.74
N TYR A 30 -11.71 8.92 -11.93
CA TYR A 30 -12.11 10.32 -12.15
C TYR A 30 -13.58 10.64 -11.82
N TRP A 31 -14.35 9.71 -11.25
CA TRP A 31 -15.76 9.93 -10.91
C TRP A 31 -16.18 9.22 -9.64
N THR A 32 -17.17 9.78 -8.96
CA THR A 32 -17.83 9.16 -7.81
C THR A 32 -19.35 9.33 -7.89
N SER A 33 -20.06 8.56 -7.07
CA SER A 33 -21.50 8.64 -6.94
C SER A 33 -21.93 8.19 -5.55
N PHE A 34 -23.13 8.58 -5.16
CA PHE A 34 -23.85 8.02 -4.04
C PHE A 34 -25.26 7.68 -4.48
N SER A 35 -25.89 6.69 -3.84
CA SER A 35 -27.22 6.25 -4.23
C SER A 35 -28.06 5.70 -3.10
N GLN A 36 -29.37 5.78 -3.27
CA GLN A 36 -30.35 5.04 -2.50
C GLN A 36 -31.14 4.14 -3.47
N THR A 37 -31.69 3.06 -2.93
CA THR A 37 -32.44 2.06 -3.69
C THR A 37 -33.82 1.94 -3.07
N VAL A 38 -34.84 2.01 -3.92
CA VAL A 38 -36.24 1.79 -3.53
C VAL A 38 -36.76 0.62 -4.36
N GLU A 39 -37.24 -0.41 -3.69
CA GLU A 39 -37.93 -1.53 -4.34
C GLU A 39 -39.26 -1.06 -4.90
N VAL A 40 -39.59 -1.49 -6.12
CA VAL A 40 -40.84 -1.12 -6.78
C VAL A 40 -41.53 -2.34 -7.35
N GLN A 41 -42.85 -2.34 -7.26
CA GLN A 41 -43.70 -3.33 -7.91
C GLN A 41 -44.92 -2.61 -8.49
N THR A 42 -45.19 -2.86 -9.77
CA THR A 42 -46.36 -2.30 -10.46
C THR A 42 -46.85 -3.30 -11.49
N ASP A 43 -48.17 -3.33 -11.71
CA ASP A 43 -48.81 -4.13 -12.75
C ASP A 43 -49.06 -3.33 -14.03
N SER A 44 -48.76 -2.03 -14.01
CA SER A 44 -48.96 -1.09 -15.12
C SER A 44 -47.74 -0.18 -15.32
N ILE A 45 -47.63 0.48 -16.47
CA ILE A 45 -46.58 1.48 -16.69
C ILE A 45 -46.87 2.70 -15.81
N LYS A 46 -45.91 3.08 -14.95
CA LYS A 46 -45.96 4.28 -14.12
C LYS A 46 -44.80 5.20 -14.44
N LYS A 47 -45.01 6.51 -14.38
CA LYS A 47 -43.90 7.48 -14.40
C LYS A 47 -43.31 7.66 -13.01
N PHE A 48 -42.04 8.00 -12.96
CA PHE A 48 -41.39 8.48 -11.76
C PHE A 48 -40.54 9.70 -12.08
N LYS A 49 -40.29 10.53 -11.06
CA LYS A 49 -39.31 11.61 -11.16
C LYS A 49 -38.46 11.69 -9.91
N VAL A 50 -37.17 11.95 -10.10
CA VAL A 50 -36.21 12.28 -9.05
C VAL A 50 -35.91 13.76 -9.16
N VAL A 51 -36.10 14.49 -8.06
CA VAL A 51 -35.85 15.93 -7.97
C VAL A 51 -34.74 16.14 -6.94
N ALA A 52 -33.77 17.01 -7.22
CA ALA A 52 -32.86 17.50 -6.18
C ALA A 52 -32.35 18.89 -6.54
N TYR A 53 -31.95 19.63 -5.52
CA TYR A 53 -31.18 20.85 -5.70
C TYR A 53 -29.70 20.50 -5.77
N ALA A 54 -29.00 21.12 -6.70
CA ALA A 54 -27.56 20.91 -6.84
C ALA A 54 -26.86 22.15 -7.39
N LYS A 55 -25.56 22.24 -7.11
CA LYS A 55 -24.66 23.22 -7.73
C LYS A 55 -23.23 22.67 -7.80
N THR A 56 -22.41 23.25 -8.66
CA THR A 56 -21.02 22.84 -8.90
C THR A 56 -20.13 24.06 -8.94
N ASP A 57 -19.12 24.06 -8.07
CA ASP A 57 -18.07 25.06 -8.02
C ASP A 57 -16.76 24.43 -8.50
N THR A 58 -16.33 24.81 -9.70
CA THR A 58 -15.12 24.26 -10.31
C THR A 58 -14.50 25.21 -11.32
N ASN A 59 -13.17 25.14 -11.44
CA ASN A 59 -12.38 25.74 -12.51
C ASN A 59 -11.91 24.71 -13.55
N ASP A 60 -12.26 23.43 -13.38
CA ASP A 60 -11.91 22.33 -14.29
C ASP A 60 -12.99 22.20 -15.37
N GLU A 61 -12.62 22.44 -16.63
CA GLU A 61 -13.56 22.40 -17.76
C GLU A 61 -14.25 21.04 -17.93
N LYS A 62 -13.57 19.95 -17.51
CA LYS A 62 -14.09 18.58 -17.59
C LYS A 62 -14.99 18.22 -16.42
N ALA A 63 -14.95 18.99 -15.34
CA ALA A 63 -15.75 18.71 -14.16
C ALA A 63 -17.23 19.05 -14.35
N TRP A 64 -18.07 18.20 -13.77
CA TRP A 64 -19.52 18.37 -13.72
C TRP A 64 -20.13 17.48 -12.64
N SER A 65 -21.34 17.83 -12.23
CA SER A 65 -22.21 16.94 -11.45
C SER A 65 -23.56 16.73 -12.13
N GLY A 66 -24.29 15.73 -11.67
CA GLY A 66 -25.65 15.44 -12.12
C GLY A 66 -26.43 14.66 -11.08
N ILE A 67 -27.74 14.66 -11.25
CA ILE A 67 -28.63 13.67 -10.63
C ILE A 67 -28.76 12.52 -11.62
N TRP A 68 -28.88 11.30 -11.12
CA TRP A 68 -29.10 10.13 -11.97
C TRP A 68 -30.16 9.22 -11.38
N ALA A 69 -30.79 8.46 -12.27
CA ALA A 69 -31.73 7.40 -11.92
C ALA A 69 -31.59 6.22 -12.89
N ARG A 70 -31.78 5.02 -12.36
CA ARG A 70 -31.80 3.75 -13.09
C ARG A 70 -32.93 2.88 -12.58
N VAL A 71 -33.57 2.16 -13.48
CA VAL A 71 -34.51 1.08 -13.15
C VAL A 71 -33.82 -0.25 -13.42
N ASP A 72 -33.67 -1.05 -12.37
CA ASP A 72 -33.21 -2.43 -12.48
C ASP A 72 -34.43 -3.33 -12.64
N ASN A 73 -34.48 -4.06 -13.75
CA ASN A 73 -35.52 -5.05 -14.00
C ASN A 73 -35.16 -6.38 -13.31
N LYS A 74 -36.20 -7.20 -13.08
CA LYS A 74 -36.09 -8.58 -12.60
C LYS A 74 -35.11 -9.38 -13.47
N PRO A 75 -34.48 -10.43 -12.92
CA PRO A 75 -33.53 -11.26 -13.66
C PRO A 75 -34.07 -11.70 -15.04
N GLU A 76 -33.20 -11.66 -16.05
CA GLU A 76 -33.48 -12.04 -17.45
C GLU A 76 -34.42 -11.09 -18.23
N GLN A 77 -34.90 -9.99 -17.64
CA GLN A 77 -35.80 -9.02 -18.28
C GLN A 77 -35.10 -7.79 -18.89
N GLY A 78 -33.78 -7.86 -19.11
CA GLY A 78 -33.00 -6.77 -19.71
C GLY A 78 -32.73 -5.59 -18.77
N ARG A 79 -32.38 -4.43 -19.33
CA ARG A 79 -32.15 -3.18 -18.58
C ARG A 79 -33.39 -2.30 -18.66
N GLY A 80 -33.77 -1.69 -17.55
CA GLY A 80 -34.81 -0.66 -17.52
C GLY A 80 -34.29 0.71 -17.96
N PHE A 81 -34.95 1.76 -17.47
CA PHE A 81 -34.58 3.16 -17.68
C PHE A 81 -33.18 3.50 -17.11
N PHE A 82 -32.46 4.42 -17.75
CA PHE A 82 -31.23 5.01 -17.22
C PHE A 82 -31.03 6.44 -17.75
N ASP A 83 -30.77 7.37 -16.84
CA ASP A 83 -30.38 8.75 -17.14
C ASP A 83 -29.45 9.26 -16.04
N ASN A 84 -28.39 9.96 -16.40
CA ASN A 84 -27.40 10.53 -15.50
C ASN A 84 -27.05 11.99 -15.78
N MET A 85 -27.85 12.68 -16.59
CA MET A 85 -27.67 14.08 -16.98
C MET A 85 -26.34 14.42 -17.69
N ARG A 86 -25.61 13.43 -18.24
CA ARG A 86 -24.34 13.71 -18.94
C ARG A 86 -24.49 14.67 -20.12
N ASP A 87 -25.64 14.65 -20.78
CA ASP A 87 -25.99 15.53 -21.90
C ASP A 87 -26.42 16.94 -21.45
N ARG A 88 -26.73 17.13 -20.16
CA ARG A 88 -27.15 18.39 -19.53
C ARG A 88 -26.46 18.59 -18.17
N PRO A 89 -25.11 18.66 -18.15
CA PRO A 89 -24.33 18.64 -16.93
C PRO A 89 -24.56 19.89 -16.06
N ILE A 90 -24.52 19.69 -14.74
CA ILE A 90 -24.55 20.77 -13.76
C ILE A 90 -23.13 21.33 -13.63
N LYS A 91 -22.96 22.60 -14.00
CA LYS A 91 -21.68 23.33 -13.95
C LYS A 91 -21.76 24.69 -13.24
N THR A 92 -22.95 25.08 -12.81
CA THR A 92 -23.20 26.39 -12.21
C THR A 92 -22.98 26.34 -10.70
N ASN A 93 -22.35 27.37 -10.13
CA ASN A 93 -22.21 27.56 -8.68
C ASN A 93 -23.43 28.30 -8.08
N ALA A 94 -24.63 28.00 -8.58
CA ALA A 94 -25.88 28.55 -8.06
C ALA A 94 -26.87 27.41 -7.84
N TRP A 95 -27.48 27.36 -6.66
CA TRP A 95 -28.48 26.36 -6.32
C TRP A 95 -29.62 26.39 -7.32
N THR A 96 -29.80 25.28 -8.02
CA THR A 96 -30.80 25.10 -9.06
C THR A 96 -31.48 23.76 -8.84
N GLU A 97 -32.79 23.70 -9.05
CA GLU A 97 -33.55 22.45 -9.02
C GLU A 97 -33.33 21.69 -10.34
N TYR A 98 -33.04 20.41 -10.24
CA TYR A 98 -32.87 19.51 -11.39
C TYR A 98 -33.79 18.30 -11.25
N THR A 99 -34.27 17.79 -12.38
CA THR A 99 -35.21 16.67 -12.44
C THR A 99 -34.75 15.61 -13.45
N VAL A 100 -34.86 14.35 -13.06
CA VAL A 100 -34.75 13.17 -13.93
C VAL A 100 -36.10 12.45 -13.93
N GLU A 101 -36.72 12.30 -15.09
CA GLU A 101 -38.01 11.62 -15.25
C GLU A 101 -37.84 10.32 -16.04
N GLY A 102 -38.54 9.26 -15.62
CA GLY A 102 -38.50 7.96 -16.27
C GLY A 102 -39.79 7.17 -16.07
N THR A 103 -39.78 5.92 -16.53
CA THR A 103 -40.91 5.00 -16.39
C THR A 103 -40.48 3.67 -15.78
N ILE A 104 -41.36 3.08 -14.98
CA ILE A 104 -41.29 1.70 -14.49
C ILE A 104 -42.46 0.89 -15.05
N ASP A 105 -42.28 -0.41 -15.22
CA ASP A 105 -43.31 -1.35 -15.66
C ASP A 105 -43.25 -2.65 -14.84
N ALA A 106 -44.00 -3.67 -15.25
CA ALA A 106 -44.08 -4.96 -14.54
C ALA A 106 -42.74 -5.73 -14.46
N ALA A 107 -41.76 -5.39 -15.31
CA ALA A 107 -40.42 -5.96 -15.25
C ALA A 107 -39.54 -5.27 -14.20
N ALA A 108 -39.86 -4.05 -13.76
CA ALA A 108 -39.09 -3.33 -12.76
C ALA A 108 -39.07 -4.07 -11.41
N GLU A 109 -37.90 -4.09 -10.77
CA GLU A 109 -37.68 -4.61 -9.41
C GLU A 109 -37.35 -3.48 -8.44
N LYS A 110 -36.55 -2.50 -8.88
CA LYS A 110 -36.10 -1.39 -8.04
C LYS A 110 -35.70 -0.16 -8.86
N ILE A 111 -35.83 1.00 -8.25
CA ILE A 111 -35.29 2.27 -8.72
C ILE A 111 -34.04 2.57 -7.89
N VAL A 112 -32.93 2.86 -8.56
CA VAL A 112 -31.67 3.31 -7.96
C VAL A 112 -31.41 4.74 -8.42
N PHE A 113 -31.18 5.65 -7.50
CA PHE A 113 -31.01 7.07 -7.82
C PHE A 113 -30.05 7.76 -6.85
N GLY A 114 -29.50 8.90 -7.27
CA GLY A 114 -28.61 9.71 -6.42
C GLY A 114 -27.83 10.76 -7.19
N GLY A 115 -26.71 11.20 -6.62
CA GLY A 115 -25.79 12.17 -7.24
C GLY A 115 -24.59 11.51 -7.92
N ILE A 116 -24.07 12.14 -8.97
CA ILE A 116 -22.81 11.79 -9.65
C ILE A 116 -21.91 13.02 -9.74
N CYS A 117 -20.60 12.80 -9.53
CA CYS A 117 -19.57 13.85 -9.55
C CYS A 117 -18.40 13.39 -10.43
N MET A 118 -17.85 14.30 -11.23
CA MET A 118 -16.76 14.00 -12.18
C MET A 118 -15.66 15.05 -12.09
N TYR A 119 -14.40 14.60 -12.09
CA TYR A 119 -13.18 15.42 -12.05
C TYR A 119 -13.09 16.37 -10.84
N ASN A 120 -12.19 17.37 -10.91
CA ASN A 120 -11.88 18.26 -9.78
C ASN A 120 -12.99 19.29 -9.59
N GLY A 121 -13.43 19.49 -8.35
CA GLY A 121 -14.46 20.48 -8.06
C GLY A 121 -15.15 20.22 -6.73
N LYS A 122 -16.01 21.15 -6.34
CA LYS A 122 -16.92 21.04 -5.19
C LYS A 122 -18.34 20.89 -5.72
N PHE A 123 -18.95 19.75 -5.43
CA PHE A 123 -20.26 19.36 -5.91
C PHE A 123 -21.22 19.31 -4.72
N PHE A 124 -22.28 20.11 -4.77
CA PHE A 124 -23.24 20.22 -3.69
C PHE A 124 -24.58 19.63 -4.10
N PHE A 125 -25.21 18.90 -3.18
CA PHE A 125 -26.55 18.35 -3.36
C PHE A 125 -27.38 18.59 -2.10
N ASP A 126 -28.66 18.87 -2.31
CA ASP A 126 -29.61 19.06 -1.22
C ASP A 126 -31.03 18.70 -1.66
N LYS A 127 -31.90 18.41 -0.68
CA LYS A 127 -33.33 18.14 -0.86
C LYS A 127 -33.63 17.18 -2.00
N MET A 128 -33.15 15.94 -1.88
CA MET A 128 -33.40 14.89 -2.86
C MET A 128 -34.75 14.23 -2.60
N GLU A 129 -35.58 14.10 -3.63
CA GLU A 129 -36.94 13.59 -3.53
C GLU A 129 -37.23 12.62 -4.67
N LEU A 130 -38.00 11.57 -4.39
CA LEU A 130 -38.51 10.63 -5.38
C LEU A 130 -40.03 10.68 -5.39
N TYR A 131 -40.61 10.73 -6.58
CA TYR A 131 -42.05 10.67 -6.79
C TYR A 131 -42.40 9.56 -7.77
N ILE A 132 -43.47 8.82 -7.50
CA ILE A 132 -44.01 7.78 -8.40
C ILE A 132 -45.49 8.07 -8.65
N GLU A 133 -45.91 7.93 -9.91
CA GLU A 133 -47.29 8.12 -10.35
C GLU A 133 -48.22 7.03 -9.79
N ASP A 134 -49.37 7.43 -9.24
CA ASP A 134 -50.42 6.51 -8.79
C ASP A 134 -51.35 6.06 -9.94
N ASP A 135 -52.42 5.32 -9.64
CA ASP A 135 -53.41 4.87 -10.64
C ASP A 135 -54.24 6.00 -11.26
N SER A 136 -54.25 7.18 -10.64
CA SER A 136 -54.95 8.37 -11.14
C SER A 136 -54.07 9.27 -12.02
N GLY A 137 -52.79 8.94 -12.17
CA GLY A 137 -51.83 9.74 -12.92
C GLY A 137 -51.18 10.87 -12.11
N VAL A 138 -51.30 10.85 -10.78
CA VAL A 138 -50.77 11.88 -9.89
C VAL A 138 -49.47 11.39 -9.26
N TYR A 139 -48.43 12.23 -9.27
CA TYR A 139 -47.15 11.95 -8.61
C TYR A 139 -47.31 11.97 -7.08
N GLN A 140 -47.08 10.83 -6.45
CA GLN A 140 -47.04 10.69 -4.99
C GLN A 140 -45.59 10.66 -4.51
N PRO A 141 -45.25 11.36 -3.41
CA PRO A 141 -43.92 11.30 -2.83
C PRO A 141 -43.65 9.90 -2.29
N VAL A 142 -42.44 9.41 -2.51
CA VAL A 142 -41.91 8.18 -1.91
C VAL A 142 -41.06 8.55 -0.72
N ASP A 143 -41.26 7.88 0.40
CA ASP A 143 -40.45 8.08 1.59
C ASP A 143 -39.03 7.56 1.34
N ILE A 144 -38.04 8.46 1.43
CA ILE A 144 -36.62 8.16 1.24
C ILE A 144 -35.85 8.62 2.48
N LYS A 145 -34.80 7.90 2.83
CA LYS A 145 -34.04 8.20 4.05
C LYS A 145 -33.06 9.35 3.83
N ASN A 146 -32.96 10.23 4.81
CA ASN A 146 -32.00 11.35 4.83
C ASN A 146 -32.06 12.19 3.53
N ALA A 147 -33.27 12.53 3.08
CA ALA A 147 -33.57 13.24 1.84
C ALA A 147 -32.86 14.61 1.71
N SER A 148 -32.84 15.37 2.81
CA SER A 148 -32.18 16.70 2.89
C SER A 148 -30.80 16.63 3.56
N PHE A 149 -30.20 15.45 3.74
CA PHE A 149 -28.82 15.31 4.26
C PHE A 149 -28.55 15.87 5.68
N GLU A 150 -29.57 15.95 6.53
CA GLU A 150 -29.47 16.46 7.90
C GLU A 150 -28.60 15.58 8.83
N ASN A 151 -28.49 14.29 8.53
CA ASN A 151 -27.57 13.42 9.24
C ASN A 151 -26.14 13.67 8.74
N LYS A 152 -25.28 14.21 9.61
CA LYS A 152 -23.92 14.62 9.25
C LYS A 152 -23.07 13.48 8.68
N VAL A 153 -22.29 13.81 7.66
CA VAL A 153 -21.29 12.92 7.07
C VAL A 153 -20.22 12.56 8.10
N ALA A 154 -19.96 11.28 8.26
CA ALA A 154 -18.90 10.74 9.11
C ALA A 154 -18.03 9.78 8.29
N ASP A 155 -16.71 9.87 8.46
CA ASP A 155 -15.74 9.03 7.74
C ASP A 155 -15.93 8.99 6.22
N ARG A 156 -16.29 10.15 5.61
CA ARG A 156 -16.58 10.33 4.17
C ARG A 156 -17.83 9.59 3.68
N ILE A 157 -18.61 8.98 4.59
CA ILE A 157 -19.83 8.25 4.30
C ILE A 157 -21.05 9.12 4.61
N ILE A 158 -21.96 9.16 3.65
CA ILE A 158 -23.21 9.89 3.72
C ILE A 158 -24.23 8.98 4.42
N PRO A 159 -24.73 9.33 5.61
CA PRO A 159 -25.67 8.46 6.32
C PRO A 159 -26.90 8.15 5.47
N ASP A 160 -27.32 6.88 5.47
CA ASP A 160 -28.45 6.35 4.69
C ASP A 160 -28.29 6.35 3.15
N TRP A 161 -27.13 6.75 2.63
CA TRP A 161 -26.81 6.72 1.20
C TRP A 161 -25.60 5.80 0.96
N SER A 162 -25.72 4.89 -0.02
CA SER A 162 -24.66 3.95 -0.37
C SER A 162 -23.59 4.65 -1.24
N PRO A 163 -22.30 4.55 -0.92
CA PRO A 163 -21.23 5.03 -1.81
C PRO A 163 -21.18 4.17 -3.09
N GLY A 164 -21.34 4.81 -4.24
CA GLY A 164 -21.38 4.17 -5.55
C GLY A 164 -22.80 4.06 -6.13
N ILE A 165 -22.98 3.08 -7.03
CA ILE A 165 -24.17 2.90 -7.88
C ILE A 165 -25.03 1.68 -7.51
N SER A 166 -24.70 1.03 -6.41
CA SER A 166 -25.34 -0.20 -5.93
C SER A 166 -25.39 -0.20 -4.41
N SER A 167 -26.49 -0.70 -3.86
CA SER A 167 -26.61 -0.97 -2.42
C SER A 167 -25.68 -2.12 -2.03
N GLY A 168 -24.88 -1.93 -0.99
CA GLY A 168 -24.05 -2.98 -0.37
C GLY A 168 -22.62 -3.14 -0.92
N GLU A 169 -22.27 -2.56 -2.07
CA GLU A 169 -20.89 -2.52 -2.57
C GLU A 169 -20.26 -1.15 -2.31
N ILE A 170 -19.68 -0.97 -1.12
CA ILE A 170 -18.99 0.27 -0.76
C ILE A 170 -17.76 0.44 -1.65
N SER A 171 -17.82 1.40 -2.57
CA SER A 171 -16.70 1.79 -3.44
C SER A 171 -16.29 3.23 -3.14
N LEU A 172 -15.51 3.43 -2.08
CA LEU A 172 -14.93 4.75 -1.78
C LEU A 172 -13.90 5.08 -2.87
N VAL A 173 -13.99 6.30 -3.39
CA VAL A 173 -13.07 6.80 -4.42
C VAL A 173 -12.04 7.69 -3.75
N ARG A 174 -10.77 7.29 -3.80
CA ARG A 174 -9.68 7.97 -3.07
C ARG A 174 -9.67 9.48 -3.30
N GLU A 175 -9.86 9.89 -4.55
CA GLU A 175 -9.80 11.28 -5.01
C GLU A 175 -11.05 12.12 -4.68
N PHE A 176 -12.11 11.52 -4.12
CA PHE A 176 -13.33 12.24 -3.72
C PHE A 176 -13.59 12.14 -2.22
N THR A 177 -13.91 13.26 -1.60
CA THR A 177 -14.21 13.35 -0.17
C THR A 177 -15.60 13.95 0.03
N SER A 178 -16.46 13.24 0.76
CA SER A 178 -17.77 13.75 1.16
C SER A 178 -17.68 14.40 2.54
N SER A 179 -18.38 15.50 2.74
CA SER A 179 -18.57 16.19 4.02
C SER A 179 -19.93 16.89 4.08
N SER A 180 -20.43 17.20 5.27
CA SER A 180 -21.59 18.09 5.42
C SER A 180 -21.20 19.55 5.20
N SER A 181 -22.10 20.35 4.62
CA SER A 181 -21.91 21.78 4.40
C SER A 181 -23.08 22.58 4.98
N ASP A 182 -22.80 23.82 5.40
CA ASP A 182 -23.77 24.81 5.83
C ASP A 182 -24.38 25.61 4.66
N ASP A 183 -23.81 25.51 3.46
CA ASP A 183 -24.33 26.07 2.22
C ASP A 183 -25.44 25.16 1.67
N ARG A 184 -26.70 25.59 1.73
CA ARG A 184 -27.87 24.70 1.64
C ARG A 184 -29.11 25.37 1.07
N VAL A 185 -30.10 24.54 0.75
CA VAL A 185 -31.43 24.91 0.27
C VAL A 185 -32.52 24.54 1.29
N ASP A 186 -32.40 23.38 1.92
CA ASP A 186 -33.38 22.84 2.88
C ASP A 186 -32.68 22.46 4.20
N GLY A 187 -33.41 22.55 5.32
CA GLY A 187 -32.91 22.18 6.64
C GLY A 187 -31.61 22.87 7.12
N ASP A 188 -30.78 22.12 7.84
CA ASP A 188 -29.57 22.61 8.53
C ASP A 188 -28.27 22.28 7.79
N TYR A 189 -28.27 21.25 6.95
CA TYR A 189 -27.07 20.80 6.22
C TYR A 189 -27.39 20.41 4.79
N SER A 190 -26.42 20.62 3.89
CA SER A 190 -26.37 19.93 2.60
C SER A 190 -25.17 18.98 2.57
N ILE A 191 -25.00 18.26 1.45
CA ILE A 191 -23.77 17.52 1.20
C ILE A 191 -22.84 18.23 0.24
N LEU A 192 -21.55 18.25 0.58
CA LEU A 192 -20.43 18.58 -0.31
C LEU A 192 -19.65 17.31 -0.64
N VAL A 193 -19.46 17.05 -1.93
CA VAL A 193 -18.49 16.10 -2.45
C VAL A 193 -17.37 16.89 -3.12
N GLU A 194 -16.13 16.74 -2.66
CA GLU A 194 -14.97 17.45 -3.20
C GLU A 194 -14.04 16.47 -3.93
N GLY A 195 -13.81 16.71 -5.22
CA GLY A 195 -12.83 16.01 -6.05
C GLY A 195 -11.51 16.80 -6.12
N LYS A 196 -10.38 16.15 -5.80
CA LYS A 196 -9.03 16.77 -5.81
C LYS A 196 -7.99 15.82 -6.42
N ASP A 197 -6.98 16.42 -7.04
CA ASP A 197 -5.84 15.73 -7.67
C ASP A 197 -6.24 14.70 -8.76
N ILE A 198 -7.34 14.99 -9.47
CA ILE A 198 -7.86 14.14 -10.55
C ILE A 198 -7.27 14.62 -11.89
N SER A 199 -6.69 13.70 -12.64
CA SER A 199 -6.25 13.91 -14.02
C SER A 199 -6.86 12.84 -14.94
N ASP A 200 -6.56 12.90 -16.22
CA ASP A 200 -6.94 11.84 -17.17
C ASP A 200 -6.31 10.47 -16.82
N ASP A 201 -5.25 10.46 -16.01
CA ASP A 201 -4.53 9.26 -15.57
C ASP A 201 -5.03 8.69 -14.24
N THR A 202 -6.03 9.30 -13.61
CA THR A 202 -6.58 8.85 -12.32
C THR A 202 -7.34 7.52 -12.47
N GLY A 203 -6.76 6.43 -11.96
CA GLY A 203 -7.31 5.08 -12.02
C GLY A 203 -6.52 4.04 -11.20
N ASN A 204 -7.21 3.10 -10.53
CA ASN A 204 -6.57 1.89 -9.98
C ASN A 204 -6.46 0.84 -11.12
N PRO A 205 -5.27 0.35 -11.51
CA PRO A 205 -5.12 -0.73 -12.48
C PRO A 205 -6.00 -1.95 -12.21
N GLU A 206 -6.22 -2.31 -10.94
CA GLU A 206 -7.01 -3.49 -10.56
C GLU A 206 -8.51 -3.31 -10.83
N ALA A 207 -9.00 -2.06 -10.79
CA ALA A 207 -10.38 -1.74 -11.18
C ALA A 207 -10.59 -1.81 -12.70
N LEU A 208 -9.52 -1.61 -13.48
CA LEU A 208 -9.51 -1.62 -14.94
C LEU A 208 -9.21 -3.01 -15.52
N LEU A 209 -8.50 -3.86 -14.77
CA LEU A 209 -8.16 -5.25 -15.13
C LEU A 209 -8.73 -6.22 -14.08
N PRO A 210 -10.05 -6.49 -14.11
CA PRO A 210 -10.65 -7.47 -13.21
C PRO A 210 -9.91 -8.80 -13.38
N ASN A 211 -9.42 -9.36 -12.27
CA ASN A 211 -8.61 -10.58 -12.18
C ASN A 211 -7.09 -10.44 -12.40
N ILE A 212 -6.51 -9.23 -12.38
CA ILE A 212 -5.06 -9.05 -12.45
C ILE A 212 -4.31 -9.84 -11.35
N GLY A 213 -4.87 -9.91 -10.15
CA GLY A 213 -4.34 -10.75 -9.06
C GLY A 213 -4.25 -12.23 -9.44
N ILE A 214 -5.29 -12.79 -10.10
CA ILE A 214 -5.28 -14.18 -10.57
C ILE A 214 -4.17 -14.39 -11.61
N PHE A 215 -4.01 -13.45 -12.54
CA PHE A 215 -2.96 -13.52 -13.55
C PHE A 215 -1.55 -13.50 -12.93
N ILE A 216 -1.31 -12.59 -11.98
CA ILE A 216 -0.05 -12.51 -11.24
C ILE A 216 0.21 -13.82 -10.48
N THR A 217 -0.79 -14.38 -9.80
CA THR A 217 -0.68 -15.66 -9.11
C THR A 217 -0.34 -16.80 -10.07
N LEU A 218 -1.02 -16.89 -11.23
CA LEU A 218 -0.72 -17.88 -12.25
C LEU A 218 0.72 -17.74 -12.77
N LEU A 219 1.20 -16.51 -12.99
CA LEU A 219 2.58 -16.25 -13.39
C LEU A 219 3.58 -16.80 -12.36
N TYR A 220 3.39 -16.52 -11.06
CA TYR A 220 4.25 -17.07 -10.02
C TYR A 220 4.16 -18.59 -9.90
N LEU A 221 2.98 -19.18 -10.13
CA LEU A 221 2.81 -20.63 -10.18
C LEU A 221 3.61 -21.24 -11.34
N PHE A 222 3.53 -20.68 -12.54
CA PHE A 222 4.35 -21.13 -13.66
C PHE A 222 5.84 -21.00 -13.39
N LEU A 223 6.28 -19.90 -12.77
CA LEU A 223 7.67 -19.69 -12.37
C LEU A 223 8.18 -20.80 -11.45
N ILE A 224 7.40 -21.18 -10.43
CA ILE A 224 7.74 -22.25 -9.51
C ILE A 224 7.77 -23.59 -10.25
N VAL A 225 6.76 -23.89 -11.07
CA VAL A 225 6.69 -25.15 -11.81
C VAL A 225 7.89 -25.31 -12.73
N PHE A 226 8.18 -24.34 -13.60
CA PHE A 226 9.34 -24.41 -14.50
C PHE A 226 10.66 -24.48 -13.73
N SER A 227 10.78 -23.73 -12.64
CA SER A 227 11.99 -23.74 -11.81
C SER A 227 12.22 -25.10 -11.16
N LEU A 228 11.15 -25.75 -10.68
CA LEU A 228 11.22 -27.09 -10.12
C LEU A 228 11.38 -28.19 -11.18
N MET A 229 11.14 -27.95 -12.48
CA MET A 229 11.48 -28.95 -13.51
C MET A 229 13.00 -29.22 -13.56
N THR A 230 13.82 -28.20 -13.30
CA THR A 230 15.30 -28.28 -13.20
C THR A 230 15.75 -29.35 -12.20
N TYR A 231 14.97 -29.55 -11.14
CA TYR A 231 15.23 -30.50 -10.06
C TYR A 231 15.36 -31.96 -10.55
N THR A 232 14.68 -32.33 -11.63
CA THR A 232 14.75 -33.70 -12.18
C THR A 232 16.07 -34.01 -12.88
N SER A 233 17.04 -33.10 -12.83
CA SER A 233 18.30 -33.19 -13.58
C SER A 233 19.55 -32.86 -12.75
N SER A 234 19.41 -32.40 -11.51
CA SER A 234 20.55 -32.10 -10.63
C SER A 234 21.08 -33.33 -9.86
N THR A 235 20.63 -34.54 -10.20
CA THR A 235 21.28 -35.77 -9.75
C THR A 235 22.67 -35.86 -10.40
N ASP A 236 23.62 -36.58 -9.80
CA ASP A 236 25.00 -36.72 -10.32
C ASP A 236 25.07 -37.35 -11.73
N GLU A 237 23.93 -37.70 -12.31
CA GLU A 237 23.76 -38.21 -13.67
C GLU A 237 24.39 -37.31 -14.72
N ASN A 238 25.06 -37.93 -15.70
CA ASN A 238 25.70 -37.22 -16.81
C ASN A 238 24.72 -36.80 -17.91
N THR A 239 23.46 -37.24 -17.82
CA THR A 239 22.40 -36.99 -18.79
C THR A 239 21.15 -36.47 -18.10
N TRP A 240 20.69 -35.30 -18.51
CA TRP A 240 19.51 -34.65 -17.97
C TRP A 240 18.25 -35.04 -18.74
N SER A 241 17.12 -35.14 -18.04
CA SER A 241 15.81 -35.34 -18.67
C SER A 241 15.47 -34.16 -19.60
N ARG A 242 14.58 -34.38 -20.59
CA ARG A 242 14.12 -33.28 -21.46
C ARG A 242 13.46 -32.16 -20.65
N ALA A 243 12.63 -32.54 -19.68
CA ALA A 243 11.96 -31.62 -18.77
C ALA A 243 12.96 -30.79 -17.95
N GLY A 244 14.01 -31.41 -17.38
CA GLY A 244 14.97 -30.67 -16.58
C GLY A 244 15.95 -29.82 -17.39
N LYS A 245 16.24 -30.18 -18.65
CA LYS A 245 16.91 -29.26 -19.59
C LYS A 245 16.05 -28.03 -19.88
N MET A 246 14.75 -28.21 -20.12
CA MET A 246 13.83 -27.11 -20.40
C MET A 246 13.65 -26.21 -19.18
N GLY A 247 13.40 -26.80 -18.00
CA GLY A 247 13.31 -26.06 -16.74
C GLY A 247 14.60 -25.27 -16.46
N PHE A 248 15.76 -25.88 -16.69
CA PHE A 248 17.03 -25.18 -16.48
C PHE A 248 17.20 -23.98 -17.39
N ARG A 249 16.92 -24.13 -18.70
CA ARG A 249 17.04 -23.04 -19.68
C ARG A 249 16.13 -21.88 -19.30
N PHE A 250 14.90 -22.18 -18.90
CA PHE A 250 13.94 -21.20 -18.40
C PHE A 250 14.47 -20.48 -17.17
N SER A 251 14.82 -21.21 -16.11
CA SER A 251 15.35 -20.62 -14.87
C SER A 251 16.63 -19.81 -15.10
N PHE A 252 17.49 -20.28 -16.01
CA PHE A 252 18.74 -19.59 -16.34
C PHE A 252 18.46 -18.23 -16.95
N ILE A 253 17.58 -18.15 -17.94
CA ILE A 253 17.22 -16.87 -18.58
C ILE A 253 16.45 -16.00 -17.59
N TYR A 254 15.40 -16.54 -16.99
CA TYR A 254 14.51 -15.80 -16.09
C TYR A 254 15.25 -15.17 -14.91
N PHE A 255 15.97 -15.97 -14.11
CA PHE A 255 16.64 -15.43 -12.93
C PHE A 255 17.82 -14.53 -13.28
N LEU A 256 18.49 -14.75 -14.42
CA LEU A 256 19.55 -13.83 -14.86
C LEU A 256 18.96 -12.46 -15.19
N LEU A 257 17.83 -12.41 -15.91
CA LEU A 257 17.14 -11.17 -16.24
C LEU A 257 16.53 -10.50 -15.00
N ILE A 258 15.94 -11.26 -14.07
CA ILE A 258 15.43 -10.70 -12.80
C ILE A 258 16.56 -10.10 -11.96
N ILE A 259 17.68 -10.82 -11.78
CA ILE A 259 18.84 -10.30 -11.04
C ILE A 259 19.41 -9.04 -11.70
N PHE A 260 19.28 -8.93 -13.02
CA PHE A 260 19.74 -7.80 -13.80
C PHE A 260 18.79 -6.59 -13.69
N PHE A 261 17.52 -6.75 -14.05
CA PHE A 261 16.58 -5.62 -14.08
C PHE A 261 16.00 -5.25 -12.71
N GLN A 262 15.90 -6.20 -11.78
CA GLN A 262 15.41 -5.98 -10.41
C GLN A 262 16.54 -6.19 -9.39
N ASN A 263 17.69 -5.55 -9.63
CA ASN A 263 18.84 -5.73 -8.77
C ASN A 263 18.61 -5.21 -7.34
N ASN A 264 17.82 -4.14 -7.18
CA ASN A 264 17.47 -3.53 -5.89
C ASN A 264 18.68 -3.27 -4.96
N GLY A 265 19.81 -2.86 -5.56
CA GLY A 265 21.04 -2.55 -4.84
C GLY A 265 21.80 -3.76 -4.30
N ALA A 266 21.40 -5.00 -4.64
CA ALA A 266 22.08 -6.22 -4.18
C ALA A 266 23.55 -6.27 -4.59
N TYR A 267 23.85 -5.89 -5.84
CA TYR A 267 25.20 -5.90 -6.37
C TYR A 267 25.83 -4.52 -6.32
N PRO A 268 26.99 -4.37 -5.66
CA PRO A 268 27.70 -3.09 -5.60
C PRO A 268 28.00 -2.56 -7.01
N TYR A 269 27.81 -1.26 -7.21
CA TYR A 269 28.10 -0.55 -8.47
C TYR A 269 27.30 -1.05 -9.68
N PHE A 270 26.29 -1.90 -9.49
CA PHE A 270 25.53 -2.48 -10.60
C PHE A 270 24.72 -1.44 -11.38
N GLY A 271 24.28 -0.36 -10.71
CA GLY A 271 23.58 0.76 -11.33
C GLY A 271 24.34 1.37 -12.51
N TYR A 272 25.66 1.53 -12.42
CA TYR A 272 26.49 2.09 -13.49
C TYR A 272 26.52 1.21 -14.76
N ILE A 273 26.36 -0.10 -14.60
CA ILE A 273 26.37 -1.05 -15.72
C ILE A 273 24.97 -1.23 -16.28
N ALA A 274 23.96 -1.17 -15.40
CA ALA A 274 22.57 -1.42 -15.74
C ALA A 274 21.83 -0.17 -16.26
N GLU A 275 22.36 1.04 -16.08
CA GLU A 275 21.69 2.31 -16.41
C GLU A 275 21.05 2.31 -17.82
N LYS A 276 21.86 2.13 -18.87
CA LYS A 276 21.36 2.14 -20.25
C LYS A 276 20.40 0.98 -20.57
N PRO A 277 20.71 -0.27 -20.19
CA PRO A 277 19.75 -1.36 -20.32
C PRO A 277 18.43 -1.14 -19.58
N VAL A 278 18.45 -0.56 -18.38
CA VAL A 278 17.26 -0.26 -17.59
C VAL A 278 16.45 0.85 -18.25
N GLU A 279 17.09 1.89 -18.77
CA GLU A 279 16.44 2.96 -19.55
C GLU A 279 15.72 2.38 -20.79
N LEU A 280 16.37 1.45 -21.51
CA LEU A 280 15.75 0.75 -22.63
C LEU A 280 14.57 -0.12 -22.21
N MET A 281 14.71 -0.86 -21.09
CA MET A 281 13.62 -1.65 -20.53
C MET A 281 12.45 -0.77 -20.09
N GLN A 282 12.73 0.40 -19.52
CA GLN A 282 11.73 1.38 -19.10
C GLN A 282 10.89 1.83 -20.30
N ASN A 283 11.53 2.30 -21.36
CA ASN A 283 10.86 2.72 -22.59
C ASN A 283 10.09 1.58 -23.27
N PHE A 284 10.67 0.38 -23.28
CA PHE A 284 10.00 -0.78 -23.86
C PHE A 284 8.80 -1.23 -23.03
N ALA A 285 8.92 -1.25 -21.70
CA ALA A 285 7.85 -1.69 -20.81
C ALA A 285 6.67 -0.73 -20.83
N THR A 286 6.90 0.58 -20.85
CA THR A 286 5.81 1.58 -20.97
C THR A 286 5.11 1.47 -22.32
N TRP A 287 5.86 1.34 -23.42
CA TRP A 287 5.28 1.06 -24.74
C TRP A 287 4.50 -0.26 -24.75
N PHE A 288 5.06 -1.33 -24.20
CA PHE A 288 4.44 -2.66 -24.16
C PHE A 288 3.14 -2.62 -23.34
N GLY A 289 3.16 -1.93 -22.20
CA GLY A 289 1.99 -1.69 -21.37
C GLY A 289 0.86 -0.99 -22.15
N LYS A 290 1.19 0.08 -22.87
CA LYS A 290 0.22 0.87 -23.65
C LYS A 290 -0.29 0.13 -24.90
N ALA A 291 0.63 -0.43 -25.69
CA ALA A 291 0.35 -0.97 -27.01
C ALA A 291 -0.11 -2.43 -27.02
N VAL A 292 0.36 -3.25 -26.07
CA VAL A 292 0.10 -4.71 -26.06
C VAL A 292 -0.86 -5.08 -24.93
N VAL A 293 -0.62 -4.57 -23.73
CA VAL A 293 -1.48 -4.87 -22.57
C VAL A 293 -2.74 -4.01 -22.56
N GLY A 294 -2.68 -2.80 -23.12
CA GLY A 294 -3.81 -1.87 -23.18
C GLY A 294 -4.03 -1.10 -21.88
N ILE A 295 -2.93 -0.77 -21.17
CA ILE A 295 -2.99 0.03 -19.94
C ILE A 295 -3.50 1.45 -20.30
N PRO A 296 -4.61 1.90 -19.69
CA PRO A 296 -5.34 3.09 -20.15
C PRO A 296 -4.81 4.42 -19.58
N TYR A 297 -3.74 4.38 -18.78
CA TYR A 297 -3.11 5.53 -18.15
C TYR A 297 -1.59 5.50 -18.39
N ASP A 298 -0.93 6.64 -18.23
CA ASP A 298 0.53 6.70 -18.36
C ASP A 298 1.23 6.04 -17.15
N VAL A 299 2.09 5.06 -17.45
CA VAL A 299 2.79 4.27 -16.43
C VAL A 299 3.91 5.10 -15.82
N ASN A 300 3.77 5.46 -14.54
CA ASN A 300 4.82 6.15 -13.80
C ASN A 300 6.04 5.25 -13.59
N THR A 301 7.22 5.79 -13.89
CA THR A 301 8.51 5.11 -13.82
C THR A 301 9.46 5.98 -12.99
N GLY A 302 9.75 5.58 -11.76
CA GLY A 302 10.64 6.34 -10.88
C GLY A 302 10.57 5.88 -9.42
N PRO A 303 11.52 6.31 -8.59
CA PRO A 303 11.53 5.96 -7.17
C PRO A 303 10.36 6.66 -6.46
N ASN A 304 9.42 5.87 -5.93
CA ASN A 304 8.26 6.36 -5.17
C ASN A 304 8.08 5.61 -3.83
N GLY A 305 9.08 4.82 -3.43
CA GLY A 305 9.04 3.98 -2.23
C GLY A 305 8.27 2.66 -2.38
N SER A 306 7.68 2.38 -3.54
CA SER A 306 7.04 1.09 -3.88
C SER A 306 7.92 0.25 -4.80
N GLY A 307 7.98 -1.05 -4.54
CA GLY A 307 8.54 -2.06 -5.45
C GLY A 307 7.48 -2.89 -6.16
N ASP A 308 6.20 -2.51 -6.02
CA ASP A 308 5.04 -3.19 -6.60
C ASP A 308 4.26 -2.22 -7.50
N THR A 309 4.94 -1.53 -8.42
CA THR A 309 4.28 -0.62 -9.36
C THR A 309 3.77 -1.35 -10.61
N THR A 310 2.91 -0.69 -11.38
CA THR A 310 2.51 -1.19 -12.72
C THR A 310 3.73 -1.49 -13.60
N TYR A 311 4.73 -0.59 -13.57
CA TYR A 311 5.99 -0.79 -14.28
C TYR A 311 6.71 -2.06 -13.83
N ASP A 312 6.83 -2.29 -12.52
CA ASP A 312 7.54 -3.46 -12.00
C ASP A 312 6.87 -4.79 -12.41
N TYR A 313 5.54 -4.84 -12.39
CA TYR A 313 4.79 -6.00 -12.87
C TYR A 313 4.94 -6.22 -14.39
N LEU A 314 4.98 -5.15 -15.18
CA LEU A 314 5.26 -5.24 -16.62
C LEU A 314 6.67 -5.82 -16.88
N VAL A 315 7.67 -5.37 -16.13
CA VAL A 315 9.05 -5.90 -16.24
C VAL A 315 9.07 -7.40 -15.93
N VAL A 316 8.41 -7.84 -14.84
CA VAL A 316 8.29 -9.27 -14.50
C VAL A 316 7.65 -10.06 -15.65
N PHE A 317 6.57 -9.53 -16.22
CA PHE A 317 5.84 -10.20 -17.30
C PHE A 317 6.67 -10.26 -18.60
N ILE A 318 7.33 -9.18 -18.99
CA ILE A 318 8.23 -9.13 -20.15
C ILE A 318 9.40 -10.11 -19.97
N VAL A 319 10.00 -10.16 -18.78
CA VAL A 319 11.07 -11.11 -18.45
C VAL A 319 10.56 -12.55 -18.51
N PHE A 320 9.35 -12.82 -18.04
CA PHE A 320 8.71 -14.13 -18.16
C PHE A 320 8.54 -14.55 -19.63
N LEU A 321 7.95 -13.70 -20.47
CA LEU A 321 7.77 -13.98 -21.90
C LEU A 321 9.10 -14.19 -22.61
N THR A 322 10.09 -13.34 -22.31
CA THR A 322 11.45 -13.47 -22.85
C THR A 322 12.09 -14.80 -22.45
N ALA A 323 11.90 -15.24 -21.20
CA ALA A 323 12.40 -16.52 -20.73
C ALA A 323 11.69 -17.72 -21.41
N VAL A 324 10.39 -17.65 -21.66
CA VAL A 324 9.65 -18.67 -22.42
C VAL A 324 10.18 -18.76 -23.85
N ILE A 325 10.21 -17.64 -24.58
CA ILE A 325 10.69 -17.57 -25.97
C ILE A 325 12.15 -18.01 -26.05
N GLY A 326 13.01 -17.49 -25.18
CA GLY A 326 14.43 -17.87 -25.13
C GLY A 326 14.64 -19.34 -24.81
N THR A 327 13.77 -19.95 -23.99
CA THR A 327 13.80 -21.40 -23.73
C THR A 327 13.47 -22.21 -24.97
N LEU A 328 12.49 -21.78 -25.76
CA LEU A 328 12.12 -22.41 -27.03
C LEU A 328 13.29 -22.31 -28.02
N ILE A 329 13.83 -21.11 -28.22
CA ILE A 329 14.98 -20.87 -29.12
C ILE A 329 16.18 -21.71 -28.69
N TRP A 330 16.56 -21.68 -27.41
CA TRP A 330 17.68 -22.48 -26.90
C TRP A 330 17.41 -23.99 -27.08
N SER A 331 16.17 -24.44 -26.90
CA SER A 331 15.83 -25.84 -27.11
C SER A 331 15.90 -26.28 -28.57
N LEU A 332 15.62 -25.37 -29.51
CA LEU A 332 15.75 -25.63 -30.94
C LEU A 332 17.21 -25.66 -31.40
N LEU A 333 18.05 -24.76 -30.88
CA LEU A 333 19.46 -24.62 -31.27
C LEU A 333 20.36 -25.67 -30.59
N ASP A 334 20.17 -25.95 -29.31
CA ASP A 334 21.03 -26.85 -28.52
C ASP A 334 20.36 -28.21 -28.26
N ARG A 335 20.23 -29.02 -29.32
CA ARG A 335 19.59 -30.35 -29.25
C ARG A 335 20.52 -31.45 -28.73
N LYS A 336 21.84 -31.31 -28.95
CA LYS A 336 22.83 -32.38 -28.73
C LYS A 336 23.36 -32.43 -27.30
N ARG A 337 23.32 -31.33 -26.55
CA ARG A 337 23.93 -31.29 -25.21
C ARG A 337 23.15 -32.14 -24.21
N THR A 338 23.90 -32.91 -23.42
CA THR A 338 23.37 -33.88 -22.46
C THR A 338 23.07 -33.28 -21.09
N ASN A 339 23.80 -32.24 -20.67
CA ASN A 339 23.61 -31.55 -19.39
C ASN A 339 24.15 -30.11 -19.42
N TYR A 340 23.81 -29.32 -18.38
CA TYR A 340 24.29 -27.95 -18.20
C TYR A 340 24.95 -27.70 -16.83
N LYS A 341 25.65 -28.71 -16.28
CA LYS A 341 26.25 -28.65 -14.91
C LYS A 341 27.10 -27.39 -14.67
N LYS A 342 27.89 -26.95 -15.67
CA LYS A 342 28.71 -25.73 -15.57
C LYS A 342 27.89 -24.45 -15.50
N LEU A 343 26.83 -24.32 -16.31
CA LEU A 343 25.96 -23.14 -16.27
C LEU A 343 25.10 -23.13 -15.00
N TYR A 344 24.66 -24.30 -14.53
CA TYR A 344 23.97 -24.44 -13.25
C TYR A 344 24.83 -24.00 -12.06
N TYR A 345 26.13 -24.35 -12.05
CA TYR A 345 27.07 -23.85 -11.05
C TYR A 345 27.12 -22.31 -11.04
N TRP A 346 27.13 -21.66 -12.20
CA TRP A 346 27.21 -20.20 -12.27
C TRP A 346 25.89 -19.52 -11.92
N LEU A 347 24.76 -20.03 -12.41
CA LEU A 347 23.42 -19.55 -12.05
C LEU A 347 23.22 -19.58 -10.53
N THR A 348 23.43 -20.74 -9.92
CA THR A 348 23.30 -20.90 -8.46
C THR A 348 24.35 -20.09 -7.70
N THR A 349 25.50 -19.77 -8.28
CA THR A 349 26.47 -18.86 -7.66
C THR A 349 25.96 -17.43 -7.67
N GLY A 350 25.49 -16.94 -8.82
CA GLY A 350 24.85 -15.62 -8.92
C GLY A 350 23.67 -15.48 -7.97
N MET A 351 22.72 -16.42 -8.01
CA MET A 351 21.56 -16.40 -7.11
C MET A 351 21.94 -16.38 -5.62
N ARG A 352 22.97 -17.15 -5.21
CA ARG A 352 23.43 -17.15 -3.81
C ARG A 352 24.02 -15.81 -3.39
N TYR A 353 24.75 -15.13 -4.28
CA TYR A 353 25.24 -13.78 -4.01
C TYR A 353 24.09 -12.78 -3.99
N TYR A 354 23.18 -12.81 -4.97
CA TYR A 354 22.02 -11.92 -5.01
C TYR A 354 21.17 -12.04 -3.74
N VAL A 355 20.68 -13.25 -3.42
CA VAL A 355 19.86 -13.49 -2.22
C VAL A 355 20.65 -13.18 -0.95
N GLY A 356 21.92 -13.60 -0.86
CA GLY A 356 22.74 -13.37 0.32
C GLY A 356 23.04 -11.89 0.58
N LEU A 357 23.36 -11.12 -0.47
CA LEU A 357 23.64 -9.68 -0.36
C LEU A 357 22.38 -8.89 -0.04
N MET A 358 21.24 -9.27 -0.63
CA MET A 358 19.93 -8.70 -0.27
C MET A 358 19.63 -8.88 1.22
N LEU A 359 19.75 -10.11 1.75
CA LEU A 359 19.48 -10.38 3.17
C LEU A 359 20.47 -9.68 4.10
N ILE A 360 21.74 -9.58 3.72
CA ILE A 360 22.72 -8.83 4.50
C ILE A 360 22.35 -7.34 4.51
N GLY A 361 22.02 -6.75 3.36
CA GLY A 361 21.62 -5.34 3.28
C GLY A 361 20.38 -5.03 4.13
N TYR A 362 19.29 -5.75 3.91
CA TYR A 362 18.04 -5.56 4.68
C TYR A 362 18.22 -5.90 6.16
N GLY A 363 18.99 -6.95 6.47
CA GLY A 363 19.26 -7.37 7.84
C GLY A 363 20.08 -6.35 8.62
N LEU A 364 21.11 -5.74 8.00
CA LEU A 364 21.91 -4.69 8.64
C LEU A 364 21.06 -3.47 9.02
N VAL A 365 20.18 -3.02 8.12
CA VAL A 365 19.26 -1.89 8.36
C VAL A 365 18.28 -2.19 9.51
N LYS A 366 17.87 -3.45 9.69
CA LYS A 366 17.04 -3.89 10.83
C LYS A 366 17.82 -3.96 12.15
N VAL A 367 19.06 -4.47 12.11
CA VAL A 367 19.92 -4.58 13.31
C VAL A 367 20.14 -3.22 13.97
N ILE A 368 20.21 -2.14 13.20
CA ILE A 368 20.39 -0.78 13.71
C ILE A 368 19.07 -0.01 13.94
N GLN A 369 17.92 -0.68 13.82
CA GLN A 369 16.57 -0.15 13.99
C GLN A 369 16.19 0.97 13.00
N LEU A 370 16.79 0.97 11.80
CA LEU A 370 16.49 1.97 10.79
C LEU A 370 15.28 1.58 9.92
N GLN A 371 15.04 0.28 9.70
CA GLN A 371 13.93 -0.19 8.87
C GLN A 371 12.56 -0.02 9.56
N PHE A 372 12.50 -0.37 10.85
CA PHE A 372 11.31 -0.24 11.69
C PHE A 372 11.69 0.58 12.92
N GLN A 373 11.46 1.88 12.84
CA GLN A 373 11.74 2.81 13.93
C GLN A 373 10.69 2.65 15.05
N PRO A 374 11.02 3.03 16.31
CA PRO A 374 10.04 3.13 17.37
C PRO A 374 8.83 3.98 16.96
N PRO A 375 7.62 3.70 17.48
CA PRO A 375 6.47 4.54 17.20
C PRO A 375 6.74 5.98 17.65
N SER A 376 6.52 6.92 16.74
CA SER A 376 6.51 8.35 17.07
C SER A 376 5.32 8.68 17.97
N PHE A 377 5.30 9.87 18.58
CA PHE A 377 4.14 10.32 19.33
C PHE A 377 2.90 10.37 18.45
N TYR A 378 3.07 10.73 17.17
CA TYR A 378 1.99 10.65 16.21
C TYR A 378 1.36 9.25 16.17
N ARG A 379 2.18 8.19 16.12
CA ARG A 379 1.71 6.81 16.05
C ARG A 379 1.11 6.32 17.36
N LEU A 380 1.64 6.76 18.50
CA LEU A 380 1.14 6.38 19.83
C LEU A 380 -0.26 6.95 20.14
N MET A 381 -0.58 8.09 19.55
CA MET A 381 -1.87 8.79 19.73
C MET A 381 -2.91 8.43 18.67
N GLU A 382 -2.51 7.71 17.62
CA GLU A 382 -3.40 7.27 16.55
C GLU A 382 -4.28 6.13 17.05
N THR A 383 -5.58 6.19 16.74
CA THR A 383 -6.48 5.12 17.14
C THR A 383 -6.26 3.89 16.27
N TYR A 384 -6.51 2.69 16.81
CA TYR A 384 -6.27 1.44 16.08
C TYR A 384 -7.03 1.37 14.74
N GLY A 385 -8.24 1.95 14.68
CA GLY A 385 -9.06 2.00 13.46
C GLY A 385 -8.54 2.95 12.37
N GLU A 386 -7.67 3.90 12.72
CA GLU A 386 -7.05 4.84 11.76
C GLU A 386 -5.73 4.31 11.19
N SER A 387 -5.20 3.22 11.75
CA SER A 387 -3.94 2.62 11.29
C SER A 387 -4.10 1.93 9.94
N SER A 388 -3.27 2.31 8.97
CA SER A 388 -3.15 1.53 7.73
C SER A 388 -2.52 0.15 8.01
N PRO A 389 -2.78 -0.86 7.16
CA PRO A 389 -2.20 -2.20 7.35
C PRO A 389 -0.67 -2.19 7.48
N MET A 390 0.01 -1.44 6.59
CA MET A 390 1.46 -1.28 6.65
C MET A 390 1.88 -0.51 7.91
N GLY A 391 1.17 0.56 8.28
CA GLY A 391 1.44 1.35 9.48
C GLY A 391 1.35 0.51 10.76
N LEU A 392 0.36 -0.38 10.84
CA LEU A 392 0.18 -1.33 11.93
C LEU A 392 1.36 -2.31 12.02
N ALA A 393 1.75 -2.93 10.90
CA ALA A 393 2.89 -3.83 10.86
C ALA A 393 4.21 -3.14 11.23
N TRP A 394 4.45 -1.94 10.69
CA TRP A 394 5.65 -1.15 11.01
C TRP A 394 5.73 -0.80 12.48
N THR A 395 4.59 -0.44 13.08
CA THR A 395 4.50 -0.10 14.51
C THR A 395 4.75 -1.32 15.39
N PHE A 396 4.12 -2.45 15.07
CA PHE A 396 4.32 -3.71 15.79
C PHE A 396 5.79 -4.16 15.77
N LEU A 397 6.41 -4.14 14.58
CA LEU A 397 7.80 -4.56 14.41
C LEU A 397 8.82 -3.54 14.96
N GLY A 398 8.48 -2.25 14.91
CA GLY A 398 9.35 -1.15 15.31
C GLY A 398 9.36 -0.86 16.80
N PHE A 399 8.24 -1.11 17.49
CA PHE A 399 8.13 -0.94 18.95
C PHE A 399 9.14 -1.79 19.72
N SER A 400 9.36 -3.04 19.31
CA SER A 400 10.29 -3.94 19.99
C SER A 400 11.67 -3.95 19.34
N GLU A 401 12.62 -3.19 19.92
CA GLU A 401 14.02 -3.16 19.46
C GLU A 401 14.64 -4.57 19.44
N GLY A 402 14.43 -5.37 20.49
CA GLY A 402 14.94 -6.74 20.57
C GLY A 402 14.39 -7.66 19.48
N TYR A 403 13.11 -7.52 19.11
CA TYR A 403 12.53 -8.28 18.01
C TYR A 403 13.09 -7.84 16.65
N ASN A 404 13.30 -6.54 16.45
CA ASN A 404 13.90 -5.99 15.24
C ASN A 404 15.35 -6.48 15.05
N MET A 405 16.16 -6.44 16.11
CA MET A 405 17.51 -7.01 16.12
C MET A 405 17.50 -8.51 15.83
N PHE A 406 16.60 -9.28 16.46
CA PHE A 406 16.47 -10.72 16.23
C PHE A 406 16.22 -11.06 14.75
N MET A 407 15.26 -10.37 14.13
CA MET A 407 14.98 -10.54 12.69
C MET A 407 16.18 -10.15 11.82
N GLY A 408 16.81 -9.01 12.09
CA GLY A 408 17.97 -8.54 11.35
C GLY A 408 19.16 -9.49 11.42
N ILE A 409 19.48 -9.98 12.62
CA ILE A 409 20.53 -11.00 12.84
C ILE A 409 20.22 -12.28 12.08
N ALA A 410 18.97 -12.76 12.13
CA ALA A 410 18.55 -13.95 11.41
C ALA A 410 18.76 -13.80 9.88
N GLU A 411 18.46 -12.63 9.31
CA GLU A 411 18.68 -12.34 7.88
C GLU A 411 20.17 -12.29 7.51
N VAL A 412 20.99 -11.58 8.29
CA VAL A 412 22.44 -11.50 8.07
C VAL A 412 23.07 -12.91 8.15
N LEU A 413 22.73 -13.69 9.18
CA LEU A 413 23.23 -15.05 9.34
C LEU A 413 22.76 -15.98 8.21
N ALA A 414 21.50 -15.87 7.77
CA ALA A 414 20.99 -16.64 6.64
C ALA A 414 21.80 -16.36 5.37
N GLY A 415 22.07 -15.08 5.07
CA GLY A 415 22.91 -14.67 3.94
C GLY A 415 24.34 -15.22 4.02
N LEU A 416 24.95 -15.21 5.20
CA LEU A 416 26.30 -15.76 5.45
C LEU A 416 26.35 -17.29 5.35
N LEU A 417 25.23 -17.99 5.44
CA LEU A 417 25.17 -19.45 5.30
C LEU A 417 24.97 -19.93 3.85
N LEU A 418 24.78 -19.04 2.87
CA LEU A 418 24.62 -19.41 1.45
C LEU A 418 25.93 -19.79 0.72
N PHE A 419 26.98 -20.13 1.47
CA PHE A 419 28.20 -20.70 0.91
C PHE A 419 28.00 -22.15 0.43
N ARG A 420 28.81 -22.59 -0.54
CA ARG A 420 28.66 -23.91 -1.20
C ARG A 420 28.61 -25.11 -0.25
N ARG A 421 29.23 -25.02 0.93
CA ARG A 421 29.25 -26.11 1.93
C ARG A 421 28.06 -26.07 2.89
N THR A 422 27.54 -24.89 3.17
CA THR A 422 26.44 -24.63 4.12
C THR A 422 25.11 -24.37 3.41
N LEU A 423 25.11 -24.39 2.07
CA LEU A 423 24.00 -23.98 1.22
C LEU A 423 22.65 -24.53 1.63
N THR A 424 22.53 -25.84 1.88
CA THR A 424 21.23 -26.44 2.20
C THR A 424 20.68 -25.91 3.52
N PHE A 425 21.53 -25.81 4.54
CA PHE A 425 21.15 -25.27 5.84
C PHE A 425 20.83 -23.77 5.74
N GLY A 426 21.70 -23.00 5.07
CA GLY A 426 21.47 -21.60 4.78
C GLY A 426 20.16 -21.38 4.03
N ALA A 427 19.86 -22.16 3.00
CA ALA A 427 18.64 -22.05 2.22
C ALA A 427 17.37 -22.40 3.02
N VAL A 428 17.44 -23.29 4.02
CA VAL A 428 16.31 -23.54 4.93
C VAL A 428 16.04 -22.30 5.79
N ILE A 429 17.07 -21.73 6.41
CA ILE A 429 16.93 -20.51 7.23
C ILE A 429 16.48 -19.34 6.36
N THR A 430 17.09 -19.14 5.20
CA THR A 430 16.70 -18.13 4.22
C THR A 430 15.24 -18.30 3.79
N LEU A 431 14.77 -19.52 3.59
CA LEU A 431 13.39 -19.76 3.19
C LEU A 431 12.44 -19.31 4.31
N MET A 432 12.75 -19.63 5.57
CA MET A 432 11.96 -19.18 6.71
C MET A 432 11.93 -17.64 6.83
N THR A 433 13.08 -16.98 6.72
CA THR A 433 13.14 -15.51 6.83
C THR A 433 12.43 -14.82 5.67
N THR A 434 12.72 -15.21 4.43
CA THR A 434 12.11 -14.61 3.23
C THR A 434 10.62 -14.90 3.11
N MET A 435 10.15 -16.09 3.54
CA MET A 435 8.71 -16.38 3.60
C MET A 435 8.00 -15.53 4.64
N ASN A 436 8.62 -15.26 5.80
CA ASN A 436 8.04 -14.36 6.79
C ASN A 436 7.92 -12.93 6.25
N VAL A 437 8.98 -12.41 5.62
CA VAL A 437 8.95 -11.10 4.95
C VAL A 437 7.87 -11.06 3.87
N MET A 438 7.80 -12.08 3.03
CA MET A 438 6.76 -12.20 2.00
C MET A 438 5.36 -12.20 2.63
N ALA A 439 5.12 -13.00 3.68
CA ALA A 439 3.83 -13.06 4.36
C ALA A 439 3.39 -11.70 4.93
N VAL A 440 4.30 -10.99 5.61
CA VAL A 440 4.03 -9.63 6.09
C VAL A 440 3.64 -8.72 4.92
N ASN A 441 4.34 -8.82 3.80
CA ASN A 441 4.07 -7.96 2.65
C ASN A 441 2.70 -8.19 2.00
N TYR A 442 2.23 -9.43 1.93
CA TYR A 442 0.91 -9.74 1.39
C TYR A 442 -0.22 -9.45 2.40
N PHE A 443 -0.03 -9.75 3.69
CA PHE A 443 -1.11 -9.64 4.68
C PHE A 443 -1.28 -8.23 5.27
N PHE A 444 -0.24 -7.41 5.24
CA PHE A 444 -0.25 -6.02 5.72
C PHE A 444 -0.07 -4.99 4.60
N ASP A 445 -0.36 -5.41 3.37
CA ASP A 445 -0.27 -4.59 2.17
C ASP A 445 1.01 -3.71 2.06
N VAL A 446 2.15 -4.36 2.23
CA VAL A 446 3.44 -3.69 2.04
C VAL A 446 3.83 -3.77 0.57
N PRO A 447 4.21 -2.67 -0.09
CA PRO A 447 4.46 -2.64 -1.52
C PRO A 447 5.87 -3.17 -1.89
N VAL A 448 6.23 -4.38 -1.43
CA VAL A 448 7.50 -5.09 -1.72
C VAL A 448 7.25 -6.59 -1.99
N LYS A 449 6.08 -6.93 -2.54
CA LYS A 449 5.62 -8.30 -2.83
C LYS A 449 6.41 -8.94 -3.96
N ILE A 450 6.74 -8.20 -5.03
CA ILE A 450 7.50 -8.74 -6.17
C ILE A 450 8.87 -9.24 -5.71
N LEU A 451 9.63 -8.39 -5.02
CA LEU A 451 10.98 -8.71 -4.56
C LEU A 451 10.98 -9.88 -3.57
N SER A 452 10.13 -9.81 -2.54
CA SER A 452 10.05 -10.86 -1.50
C SER A 452 9.63 -12.21 -2.09
N THR A 453 8.67 -12.22 -3.03
CA THR A 453 8.27 -13.44 -3.75
C THR A 453 9.42 -14.02 -4.56
N HIS A 454 10.19 -13.19 -5.27
CA HIS A 454 11.37 -13.66 -6.00
C HIS A 454 12.45 -14.23 -5.09
N LEU A 455 12.71 -13.63 -3.93
CA LEU A 455 13.66 -14.18 -2.95
C LEU A 455 13.23 -15.56 -2.46
N VAL A 456 11.92 -15.76 -2.19
CA VAL A 456 11.36 -17.08 -1.84
C VAL A 456 11.54 -18.07 -2.99
N ILE A 457 11.15 -17.73 -4.22
CA ILE A 457 11.26 -18.63 -5.39
C ILE A 457 12.72 -19.00 -5.66
N MET A 458 13.64 -18.02 -5.61
CA MET A 458 15.08 -18.27 -5.80
C MET A 458 15.63 -19.19 -4.69
N THR A 459 15.18 -19.01 -3.45
CA THR A 459 15.59 -19.87 -2.33
C THR A 459 15.03 -21.27 -2.45
N VAL A 460 13.77 -21.43 -2.84
CA VAL A 460 13.16 -22.72 -3.17
C VAL A 460 13.93 -23.39 -4.31
N PHE A 461 14.35 -22.65 -5.34
CA PHE A 461 15.18 -23.18 -6.41
C PHE A 461 16.56 -23.68 -5.91
N LEU A 462 17.23 -22.91 -5.03
CA LEU A 462 18.49 -23.32 -4.41
C LEU A 462 18.33 -24.57 -3.52
N LEU A 463 17.25 -24.62 -2.73
CA LEU A 463 16.92 -25.73 -1.84
C LEU A 463 16.45 -26.96 -2.61
N SER A 464 15.83 -26.77 -3.78
CA SER A 464 15.18 -27.83 -4.57
C SER A 464 16.10 -29.02 -4.72
N ARG A 465 17.37 -28.81 -5.05
CA ARG A 465 18.40 -29.85 -5.22
C ARG A 465 18.46 -30.86 -4.07
N ASP A 466 18.34 -30.40 -2.82
CA ASP A 466 18.39 -31.25 -1.63
C ASP A 466 17.02 -31.43 -0.96
N ILE A 467 15.92 -30.94 -1.56
CA ILE A 467 14.59 -30.95 -0.91
C ILE A 467 14.14 -32.36 -0.50
N LYS A 468 14.41 -33.39 -1.33
CA LYS A 468 14.11 -34.78 -0.96
C LYS A 468 14.90 -35.22 0.27
N LYS A 469 16.18 -34.85 0.36
CA LYS A 469 17.05 -35.20 1.47
C LYS A 469 16.60 -34.48 2.75
N VAL A 470 16.29 -33.19 2.64
CA VAL A 470 15.76 -32.40 3.76
C VAL A 470 14.43 -32.99 4.26
N MET A 471 13.49 -33.28 3.36
CA MET A 471 12.21 -33.89 3.75
C MET A 471 12.37 -35.31 4.31
N GLN A 472 13.30 -36.09 3.78
CA GLN A 472 13.62 -37.41 4.33
C GLN A 472 14.16 -37.27 5.76
N PHE A 473 15.08 -36.33 6.00
CA PHE A 473 15.62 -36.08 7.33
C PHE A 473 14.57 -35.57 8.33
N LEU A 474 13.70 -34.64 7.91
CA LEU A 474 12.72 -34.00 8.81
C LEU A 474 11.47 -34.83 9.08
N VAL A 475 11.00 -35.60 8.09
CA VAL A 475 9.68 -36.29 8.16
C VAL A 475 9.83 -37.80 8.34
N THR A 476 11.02 -38.35 8.15
CA THR A 476 11.25 -39.81 8.28
C THR A 476 12.39 -40.10 9.24
N ASN A 477 12.39 -41.28 9.86
CA ASN A 477 13.49 -41.74 10.71
C ASN A 477 14.68 -42.29 9.90
N LYS A 478 14.85 -41.87 8.64
CA LYS A 478 15.96 -42.34 7.79
C LYS A 478 17.12 -41.35 7.85
N ALA A 479 18.31 -41.85 8.15
CA ALA A 479 19.53 -41.07 8.08
C ALA A 479 19.79 -40.54 6.66
N VAL A 480 20.35 -39.33 6.58
CA VAL A 480 20.86 -38.73 5.35
C VAL A 480 22.38 -38.65 5.47
N GLU A 481 23.08 -39.52 4.75
CA GLU A 481 24.54 -39.64 4.87
C GLU A 481 25.29 -38.38 4.41
N LYS A 482 24.83 -37.74 3.32
CA LYS A 482 25.50 -36.57 2.76
C LYS A 482 24.59 -35.65 1.96
N LEU A 483 24.66 -34.36 2.25
CA LEU A 483 24.05 -33.31 1.43
C LEU A 483 24.81 -33.14 0.11
N THR A 484 24.09 -32.75 -0.94
CA THR A 484 24.72 -32.59 -2.26
C THR A 484 25.64 -31.37 -2.23
N THR A 485 26.82 -31.44 -2.86
CA THR A 485 27.70 -30.27 -3.03
C THR A 485 27.77 -29.91 -4.51
N ILE A 486 27.58 -28.65 -4.88
CA ILE A 486 27.66 -28.25 -6.29
C ILE A 486 29.12 -28.35 -6.73
N PRO A 487 29.47 -29.26 -7.66
CA PRO A 487 30.85 -29.45 -8.05
C PRO A 487 31.38 -28.17 -8.69
N ARG A 488 32.56 -27.73 -8.26
CA ARG A 488 33.23 -26.58 -8.87
C ARG A 488 33.78 -27.00 -10.24
N PRO A 489 33.61 -26.21 -11.31
CA PRO A 489 34.34 -26.42 -12.53
C PRO A 489 35.86 -26.42 -12.27
N PRO A 490 36.65 -27.23 -13.01
CA PRO A 490 38.10 -27.22 -12.87
C PRO A 490 38.65 -25.86 -13.30
N PHE A 491 39.35 -25.17 -12.39
CA PHE A 491 39.98 -23.88 -12.66
C PHE A 491 41.48 -23.95 -12.41
N LYS A 492 42.25 -23.18 -13.20
CA LYS A 492 43.67 -22.94 -12.95
C LYS A 492 43.88 -22.35 -11.54
N LYS A 493 45.06 -22.59 -10.94
CA LYS A 493 45.38 -22.17 -9.57
C LYS A 493 45.13 -20.66 -9.36
N TRP A 494 45.61 -19.81 -10.28
CA TRP A 494 45.44 -18.36 -10.21
C TRP A 494 43.95 -17.96 -10.16
N LEU A 495 43.13 -18.47 -11.09
CA LEU A 495 41.71 -18.13 -11.17
C LEU A 495 40.94 -18.58 -9.91
N ARG A 496 41.33 -19.72 -9.33
CA ARG A 496 40.77 -20.20 -8.06
C ARG A 496 41.07 -19.24 -6.90
N ILE A 497 42.28 -18.71 -6.83
CA ILE A 497 42.71 -17.74 -5.82
C ILE A 497 41.99 -16.41 -6.07
N SER A 498 42.00 -15.89 -7.30
CA SER A 498 41.31 -14.64 -7.66
C SER A 498 39.83 -14.66 -7.31
N LEU A 499 39.10 -15.73 -7.63
CA LEU A 499 37.69 -15.88 -7.24
C LEU A 499 37.49 -15.99 -5.71
N GLY A 500 38.49 -16.52 -4.99
CA GLY A 500 38.48 -16.57 -3.53
C GLY A 500 38.67 -15.19 -2.90
N VAL A 501 39.62 -14.41 -3.42
CA VAL A 501 39.86 -13.02 -3.03
C VAL A 501 38.64 -12.15 -3.36
N LEU A 502 38.12 -12.24 -4.59
CA LEU A 502 36.90 -11.52 -4.99
C LEU A 502 35.72 -11.84 -4.08
N LYS A 503 35.52 -13.13 -3.74
CA LYS A 503 34.51 -13.53 -2.76
C LYS A 503 34.72 -12.83 -1.41
N GLY A 504 35.96 -12.82 -0.91
CA GLY A 504 36.31 -12.18 0.36
C GLY A 504 36.03 -10.69 0.33
N LEU A 505 36.43 -10.00 -0.75
CA LEU A 505 36.19 -8.58 -0.95
C LEU A 505 34.70 -8.24 -1.02
N ILE A 506 33.90 -9.02 -1.74
CA ILE A 506 32.44 -8.82 -1.81
C ILE A 506 31.80 -8.95 -0.43
N VAL A 507 32.17 -9.97 0.35
CA VAL A 507 31.63 -10.18 1.71
C VAL A 507 32.10 -9.07 2.64
N ALA A 508 33.38 -8.69 2.58
CA ALA A 508 33.94 -7.60 3.38
C ALA A 508 33.30 -6.26 3.04
N TYR A 509 33.03 -5.98 1.76
CA TYR A 509 32.29 -4.81 1.33
C TYR A 509 30.85 -4.85 1.86
N ALA A 510 30.13 -5.94 1.65
CA ALA A 510 28.74 -6.07 2.05
C ALA A 510 28.54 -5.89 3.57
N LEU A 511 29.46 -6.43 4.39
CA LEU A 511 29.40 -6.27 5.84
C LEU A 511 29.99 -4.94 6.30
N GLY A 512 31.19 -4.59 5.84
CA GLY A 512 31.92 -3.40 6.31
C GLY A 512 31.31 -2.11 5.77
N TYR A 513 31.24 -1.97 4.44
CA TYR A 513 30.62 -0.79 3.82
C TYR A 513 29.11 -0.76 4.06
N GLY A 514 28.43 -1.92 4.06
CA GLY A 514 27.02 -1.99 4.42
C GLY A 514 26.74 -1.50 5.84
N LEU A 515 27.55 -1.89 6.82
CA LEU A 515 27.43 -1.41 8.20
C LEU A 515 27.78 0.07 8.31
N TYR A 516 28.85 0.53 7.66
CA TYR A 516 29.21 1.95 7.61
C TYR A 516 28.06 2.80 7.06
N ARG A 517 27.48 2.40 5.92
CA ARG A 517 26.31 3.05 5.31
C ARG A 517 25.09 3.03 6.21
N ALA A 518 24.86 1.91 6.90
CA ALA A 518 23.75 1.79 7.84
C ALA A 518 23.92 2.78 9.01
N ILE A 519 25.13 2.88 9.59
CA ILE A 519 25.45 3.82 10.67
C ILE A 519 25.33 5.27 10.17
N GLU A 520 25.90 5.60 9.02
CA GLU A 520 25.76 6.92 8.38
C GLU A 520 24.27 7.27 8.18
N SER A 521 23.48 6.34 7.67
CA SER A 521 22.04 6.53 7.48
C SER A 521 21.28 6.65 8.81
N LYS A 522 21.79 6.08 9.91
CA LYS A 522 21.23 6.28 11.25
C LYS A 522 21.50 7.68 11.78
N GLU A 523 22.62 8.29 11.43
CA GLU A 523 22.89 9.69 11.77
C GLU A 523 22.04 10.64 10.95
N GLU A 524 21.82 10.34 9.66
CA GLU A 524 21.05 11.20 8.74
C GLU A 524 19.52 11.05 8.88
N TYR A 525 19.03 9.83 9.10
CA TYR A 525 17.60 9.49 9.09
C TYR A 525 17.10 8.78 10.35
N GLY A 526 17.99 8.51 11.32
CA GLY A 526 17.63 7.85 12.57
C GLY A 526 17.21 8.83 13.68
N LEU A 527 17.01 8.29 14.89
CA LEU A 527 16.55 9.03 16.08
C LEU A 527 17.56 10.04 16.65
N ASN A 528 18.69 10.25 15.98
CA ASN A 528 19.78 11.10 16.45
C ASN A 528 19.61 12.57 16.02
N GLU A 529 18.53 12.93 15.32
CA GLU A 529 18.19 14.34 15.11
C GLU A 529 17.97 15.01 16.47
N PRO A 530 18.70 16.10 16.81
CA PRO A 530 18.53 16.75 18.09
C PRO A 530 17.10 17.25 18.22
N ASN A 531 16.42 16.81 19.28
CA ASN A 531 15.05 17.19 19.60
C ASN A 531 14.89 18.72 19.51
N PRO A 532 13.84 19.23 18.83
CA PRO A 532 13.60 20.66 18.76
C PRO A 532 13.44 21.29 20.16
N PRO A 533 13.67 22.61 20.31
CA PRO A 533 13.63 23.27 21.63
C PRO A 533 12.33 23.07 22.42
N LEU A 534 11.21 22.85 21.73
CA LEU A 534 9.89 22.62 22.33
C LEU A 534 9.43 21.16 22.19
N TYR A 535 10.36 20.21 22.02
CA TYR A 535 10.02 18.82 21.75
C TYR A 535 9.06 18.21 22.79
N GLY A 536 7.99 17.61 22.27
CA GLY A 536 6.97 16.91 23.05
C GLY A 536 5.54 17.13 22.53
N ILE A 537 4.61 16.44 23.18
CA ILE A 537 3.17 16.66 23.02
C ILE A 537 2.66 17.47 24.20
N TYR A 538 1.84 18.47 23.93
CA TYR A 538 1.20 19.30 24.93
C TYR A 538 -0.30 19.19 24.79
N GLU A 539 -0.93 18.44 25.68
CA GLU A 539 -2.38 18.31 25.81
C GLU A 539 -2.95 19.63 26.34
N VAL A 540 -3.97 20.17 25.67
CA VAL A 540 -4.62 21.42 26.05
C VAL A 540 -5.69 21.14 27.10
N THR A 541 -5.40 21.50 28.36
CA THR A 541 -6.30 21.25 29.50
C THR A 541 -7.33 22.35 29.68
N ASN A 542 -7.00 23.57 29.26
CA ASN A 542 -7.89 24.73 29.31
C ASN A 542 -7.74 25.56 28.03
N TYR A 543 -8.84 25.99 27.43
CA TYR A 543 -8.82 26.78 26.19
C TYR A 543 -9.84 27.91 26.29
N VAL A 544 -9.39 29.16 26.12
CA VAL A 544 -10.17 30.37 26.36
C VAL A 544 -10.14 31.25 25.13
N VAL A 545 -11.32 31.68 24.67
CA VAL A 545 -11.50 32.59 23.54
C VAL A 545 -12.22 33.83 24.02
N ASN A 546 -11.62 35.01 23.88
CA ASN A 546 -12.17 36.30 24.31
C ASN A 546 -12.65 36.32 25.79
N GLY A 547 -11.98 35.56 26.65
CA GLY A 547 -12.32 35.44 28.08
C GLY A 547 -13.32 34.33 28.41
N ASP A 548 -13.93 33.69 27.42
CA ASP A 548 -14.84 32.55 27.62
C ASP A 548 -14.11 31.21 27.50
N THR A 549 -14.35 30.30 28.43
CA THR A 549 -13.67 28.99 28.47
C THR A 549 -14.46 27.97 27.66
N LEU A 550 -13.87 27.49 26.57
CA LEU A 550 -14.49 26.49 25.72
C LEU A 550 -14.30 25.09 26.31
N VAL A 551 -15.40 24.50 26.76
CA VAL A 551 -15.43 23.13 27.32
C VAL A 551 -15.99 22.08 26.37
N ASP A 552 -16.63 22.51 25.27
CA ASP A 552 -17.25 21.61 24.30
C ASP A 552 -16.20 20.71 23.62
N TYR A 553 -16.54 19.43 23.53
CA TYR A 553 -15.73 18.39 22.91
C TYR A 553 -16.01 18.24 21.40
N ASN A 554 -17.07 18.86 20.89
CA ASN A 554 -17.38 18.94 19.46
C ASN A 554 -16.94 20.27 18.83
N SER A 555 -16.17 21.09 19.54
CA SER A 555 -15.74 22.40 19.06
C SER A 555 -14.79 22.29 17.85
N ASP A 556 -15.13 23.01 16.77
CA ASP A 556 -14.32 23.09 15.55
C ASP A 556 -13.12 24.04 15.64
N VAL A 557 -13.04 24.81 16.73
CA VAL A 557 -11.98 25.80 16.97
C VAL A 557 -11.04 25.41 18.10
N ARG A 558 -11.51 24.61 19.07
CA ARG A 558 -10.72 24.23 20.24
C ARG A 558 -9.60 23.25 19.88
N TRP A 559 -8.40 23.59 20.31
CA TRP A 559 -7.23 22.71 20.19
C TRP A 559 -7.29 21.64 21.28
N LYS A 560 -7.03 20.40 20.88
CA LYS A 560 -6.86 19.24 21.78
C LYS A 560 -5.42 19.13 22.25
N GLU A 561 -4.47 19.26 21.32
CA GLU A 561 -3.04 19.10 21.61
C GLU A 561 -2.14 19.73 20.54
N LEU A 562 -0.93 20.11 20.96
CA LEU A 562 0.15 20.58 20.11
C LEU A 562 1.29 19.56 20.09
N ARG A 563 1.84 19.26 18.92
CA ARG A 563 2.92 18.28 18.74
C ARG A 563 4.14 18.93 18.09
N PHE A 564 5.25 18.94 18.82
CA PHE A 564 6.55 19.41 18.35
C PHE A 564 7.48 18.21 18.21
N GLU A 565 7.44 17.52 17.07
CA GLU A 565 8.34 16.39 16.80
C GLU A 565 9.54 16.77 15.94
N ARG A 566 9.39 17.75 15.03
CA ARG A 566 10.43 18.16 14.06
C ARG A 566 10.74 19.63 14.16
N ALA A 567 11.98 20.01 13.85
CA ALA A 567 12.37 21.42 13.80
C ALA A 567 11.56 22.19 12.74
N GLY A 568 11.13 23.41 13.09
CA GLY A 568 10.43 24.31 12.16
C GLY A 568 8.98 23.94 11.84
N ARG A 569 8.41 22.88 12.45
CA ARG A 569 7.01 22.49 12.24
C ARG A 569 6.32 22.13 13.56
N VAL A 570 5.03 22.42 13.63
CA VAL A 570 4.14 21.97 14.70
C VAL A 570 2.84 21.47 14.08
N GLN A 571 2.32 20.38 14.63
CA GLN A 571 1.02 19.86 14.27
C GLN A 571 0.04 20.10 15.42
N VAL A 572 -1.09 20.71 15.11
CA VAL A 572 -2.18 20.95 16.04
C VAL A 572 -3.32 20.00 15.72
N HIS A 573 -3.78 19.26 16.72
CA HIS A 573 -5.01 18.48 16.62
C HIS A 573 -6.13 19.24 17.31
N LYS A 574 -7.28 19.32 16.65
CA LYS A 574 -8.49 19.90 17.21
C LYS A 574 -9.38 18.83 17.84
N MET A 575 -10.38 19.27 18.61
CA MET A 575 -11.35 18.37 19.23
C MET A 575 -12.19 17.59 18.21
N ASN A 576 -12.52 18.19 17.06
CA ASN A 576 -13.23 17.56 15.94
C ASN A 576 -12.37 16.60 15.09
N LYS A 577 -11.18 16.17 15.58
CA LYS A 577 -10.19 15.32 14.89
C LYS A 577 -9.47 15.95 13.70
N GLU A 578 -9.77 17.20 13.34
CA GLU A 578 -9.03 17.91 12.30
C GLU A 578 -7.56 18.12 12.70
N ARG A 579 -6.66 17.95 11.73
CA ARG A 579 -5.22 18.11 11.90
C ARG A 579 -4.75 19.29 11.08
N VAL A 580 -4.10 20.25 11.74
CA VAL A 580 -3.57 21.45 11.08
C VAL A 580 -2.06 21.51 11.26
N ASN A 581 -1.34 21.64 10.15
CA ASN A 581 0.12 21.74 10.14
C ASN A 581 0.55 23.20 10.00
N PHE A 582 1.36 23.67 10.94
CA PHE A 582 1.96 25.01 10.90
C PHE A 582 3.47 24.91 10.71
N ASN A 583 4.00 25.77 9.84
CA ASN A 583 5.42 26.11 9.84
C ASN A 583 5.66 27.09 11.00
N ILE A 584 6.75 26.88 11.74
CA ILE A 584 7.10 27.70 12.88
C ILE A 584 8.49 28.30 12.75
N VAL A 585 8.60 29.58 13.11
CA VAL A 585 9.87 30.27 13.27
C VAL A 585 9.95 30.74 14.72
N ILE A 586 10.91 30.17 15.47
CA ILE A 586 11.16 30.57 16.86
C ILE A 586 12.01 31.83 16.84
N ASP A 587 11.57 32.86 17.53
CA ASP A 587 12.32 34.11 17.63
C ASP A 587 13.60 33.93 18.45
N SER A 588 14.74 34.21 17.83
CA SER A 588 16.08 34.15 18.45
C SER A 588 16.33 35.25 19.50
N THR A 589 15.44 36.23 19.65
CA THR A 589 15.58 37.36 20.60
C THR A 589 15.22 37.01 22.05
N GLY A 590 14.75 35.78 22.32
CA GLY A 590 14.45 35.28 23.67
C GLY A 590 13.05 35.60 24.20
N GLN A 591 12.15 36.15 23.37
CA GLN A 591 10.82 36.62 23.80
C GLN A 591 9.72 35.55 23.95
N GLN A 592 10.05 34.26 24.02
CA GLN A 592 9.07 33.15 24.06
C GLN A 592 7.94 33.34 23.01
N LEU A 593 8.35 33.71 21.80
CA LEU A 593 7.48 34.03 20.68
C LEU A 593 7.78 33.09 19.51
N ILE A 594 6.73 32.56 18.90
CA ILE A 594 6.82 31.70 17.72
C ILE A 594 5.87 32.26 16.68
N LYS A 595 6.35 32.45 15.47
CA LYS A 595 5.47 32.76 14.35
C LYS A 595 4.89 31.47 13.80
N PHE A 596 3.58 31.29 13.90
CA PHE A 596 2.86 30.17 13.30
C PHE A 596 2.32 30.60 11.93
N SER A 597 2.67 29.85 10.89
CA SER A 597 2.18 30.07 9.54
C SER A 597 1.49 28.79 9.05
N PRO A 598 0.18 28.82 8.72
CA PRO A 598 -0.47 27.69 8.07
C PRO A 598 0.32 27.24 6.85
N SER A 599 0.43 25.92 6.66
CA SER A 599 1.22 25.35 5.57
C SER A 599 0.70 25.73 4.18
N ASP A 600 -0.63 25.91 4.05
CA ASP A 600 -1.33 26.18 2.78
C ASP A 600 -1.69 27.67 2.59
N ASP A 601 -1.52 28.51 3.62
CA ASP A 601 -1.79 29.94 3.58
C ASP A 601 -0.86 30.72 4.53
N ALA A 602 0.30 31.10 4.02
CA ALA A 602 1.29 31.86 4.77
C ALA A 602 0.81 33.28 5.17
N ALA A 603 -0.23 33.82 4.51
CA ALA A 603 -0.75 35.16 4.82
C ALA A 603 -1.57 35.17 6.12
N SER A 604 -2.12 34.02 6.52
CA SER A 604 -2.86 33.83 7.78
C SER A 604 -1.96 33.54 9.00
N SER A 605 -0.71 34.02 8.98
CA SER A 605 0.23 33.80 10.09
C SER A 605 -0.14 34.57 11.35
N PHE A 606 0.14 34.02 12.52
CA PHE A 606 -0.06 34.68 13.81
C PHE A 606 1.10 34.45 14.77
N ASP A 607 1.22 35.38 15.72
CA ASP A 607 2.26 35.35 16.75
C ASP A 607 1.76 34.55 17.97
N PHE A 608 2.44 33.44 18.24
CA PHE A 608 2.18 32.53 19.35
C PHE A 608 3.14 32.83 20.50
N LYS A 609 2.62 33.48 21.54
CA LYS A 609 3.33 33.70 22.80
C LYS A 609 3.16 32.47 23.67
N TYR A 610 4.23 32.02 24.31
CA TYR A 610 4.16 30.87 25.20
C TYR A 610 4.88 31.13 26.52
N THR A 611 4.56 30.34 27.53
CA THR A 611 5.31 30.22 28.77
C THR A 611 5.60 28.75 29.01
N LYS A 612 6.89 28.39 28.97
CA LYS A 612 7.35 27.01 29.10
C LYS A 612 7.81 26.74 30.54
N THR A 613 7.29 25.67 31.13
CA THR A 613 7.86 25.02 32.32
C THR A 613 8.39 23.62 31.94
N GLU A 614 8.78 22.82 32.91
CA GLU A 614 9.16 21.41 32.67
C GLU A 614 7.98 20.60 32.11
N ASN A 615 6.76 20.84 32.63
CA ASN A 615 5.57 20.02 32.37
C ASN A 615 4.46 20.77 31.61
N THR A 616 4.64 22.05 31.29
CA THR A 616 3.61 22.86 30.60
C THR A 616 4.22 23.73 29.50
N LEU A 617 3.39 24.05 28.52
CA LEU A 617 3.62 25.04 27.47
C LEU A 617 2.32 25.85 27.33
N ASP A 618 2.10 26.75 28.27
CA ASP A 618 0.91 27.60 28.25
C ASP A 618 1.07 28.65 27.15
N PHE A 619 -0.02 29.08 26.54
CA PHE A 619 0.06 29.92 25.35
C PHE A 619 -1.01 31.00 25.28
N GLN A 620 -0.71 32.02 24.48
CA GLN A 620 -1.61 33.07 24.09
C GLN A 620 -1.30 33.54 22.66
N TYR A 621 -2.32 33.77 21.86
CA TYR A 621 -2.19 34.36 20.53
C TYR A 621 -3.43 35.17 20.15
N ILE A 622 -3.31 35.96 19.10
CA ILE A 622 -4.43 36.70 18.51
C ILE A 622 -4.62 36.19 17.08
N PHE A 623 -5.83 35.78 16.74
CA PHE A 623 -6.17 35.31 15.40
C PHE A 623 -7.50 35.93 14.96
N LYS A 624 -7.52 36.60 13.80
CA LYS A 624 -8.72 37.28 13.26
C LYS A 624 -9.48 38.15 14.28
N ASN A 625 -8.74 38.89 15.12
CA ASN A 625 -9.21 39.72 16.24
C ASN A 625 -9.68 38.99 17.51
N ASP A 626 -9.70 37.67 17.53
CA ASP A 626 -9.98 36.91 18.74
C ASP A 626 -8.71 36.71 19.56
N THR A 627 -8.80 36.98 20.87
CA THR A 627 -7.74 36.68 21.83
C THR A 627 -7.93 35.26 22.35
N ILE A 628 -6.95 34.40 22.07
CA ILE A 628 -7.00 32.99 22.42
C ILE A 628 -5.89 32.70 23.41
N SER A 629 -6.20 31.95 24.46
CA SER A 629 -5.20 31.45 25.41
C SER A 629 -5.50 30.04 25.85
N GLY A 630 -4.47 29.31 26.27
CA GLY A 630 -4.64 27.95 26.75
C GLY A 630 -3.58 27.54 27.75
N LYS A 631 -3.96 26.61 28.63
CA LYS A 631 -3.03 25.89 29.51
C LYS A 631 -2.81 24.50 28.97
N THR A 632 -1.60 23.98 29.16
CA THR A 632 -1.25 22.65 28.66
C THR A 632 -0.59 21.76 29.71
N ARG A 633 -0.64 20.46 29.46
CA ARG A 633 0.13 19.43 30.16
C ARG A 633 0.98 18.69 29.14
N LYS A 634 2.27 18.57 29.39
CA LYS A 634 3.17 17.77 28.56
C LYS A 634 2.87 16.28 28.80
N LEU A 635 2.69 15.51 27.73
CA LEU A 635 2.56 14.06 27.82
C LEU A 635 3.95 13.42 27.90
N GLY A 636 4.10 12.46 28.83
CA GLY A 636 5.31 11.69 29.06
C GLY A 636 5.16 10.23 28.64
N GLU A 637 6.22 9.43 28.84
CA GLU A 637 6.19 7.99 28.52
C GLU A 637 5.12 7.25 29.35
N GLU A 638 4.90 7.70 30.58
CA GLU A 638 3.93 7.18 31.52
C GLU A 638 2.47 7.28 31.02
N ASP A 639 2.16 8.25 30.15
CA ASP A 639 0.83 8.42 29.55
C ASP A 639 0.55 7.34 28.48
N PHE A 640 1.58 6.62 28.02
CA PHE A 640 1.49 5.64 26.94
C PHE A 640 1.74 4.22 27.44
N LEU A 641 0.65 3.48 27.59
CA LEU A 641 0.67 2.09 28.07
C LEU A 641 1.55 1.16 27.22
N LEU A 642 1.69 1.44 25.92
CA LEU A 642 2.54 0.66 25.02
C LEU A 642 4.03 0.75 25.40
N ILE A 643 4.53 1.93 25.76
CA ILE A 643 5.96 2.17 26.03
C ILE A 643 6.31 2.20 27.52
N ASN A 644 5.33 2.36 28.42
CA ASN A 644 5.58 2.38 29.87
C ASN A 644 5.68 0.99 30.52
N ARG A 645 5.38 -0.09 29.78
CA ARG A 645 5.42 -1.46 30.31
C ARG A 645 6.71 -2.18 29.93
N GLY A 646 7.51 -2.53 30.95
CA GLY A 646 8.73 -3.31 30.78
C GLY A 646 8.52 -4.82 30.65
N PHE A 647 9.63 -5.55 30.51
CA PHE A 647 9.67 -7.01 30.48
C PHE A 647 9.42 -7.60 31.89
N HIS A 648 8.60 -8.65 31.97
CA HIS A 648 8.27 -9.35 33.21
C HIS A 648 8.48 -10.86 33.02
N TRP A 649 9.32 -11.48 33.86
CA TRP A 649 9.54 -12.93 33.84
C TRP A 649 8.32 -13.72 34.32
N ILE A 650 7.61 -13.18 35.32
CA ILE A 650 6.42 -13.78 35.93
C ILE A 650 5.27 -12.80 35.73
N SER A 651 4.16 -13.29 35.20
CA SER A 651 2.89 -12.55 35.10
C SER A 651 1.79 -13.48 35.58
N GLU A 652 1.30 -13.28 36.80
CA GLU A 652 0.23 -14.11 37.39
C GLU A 652 -1.05 -14.09 36.53
N TYR A 653 -1.27 -12.99 35.80
CA TYR A 653 -2.33 -12.85 34.82
C TYR A 653 -1.81 -12.18 33.54
N PRO A 654 -2.32 -12.56 32.35
CA PRO A 654 -1.96 -11.89 31.10
C PRO A 654 -2.45 -10.43 31.12
N TYR A 655 -1.57 -9.50 30.77
CA TYR A 655 -1.91 -8.08 30.70
C TYR A 655 -2.34 -7.72 29.27
N ASN A 656 -3.64 -7.82 29.00
CA ASN A 656 -4.27 -7.56 27.71
C ASN A 656 -5.37 -6.50 27.92
N ARG A 657 -5.19 -5.29 27.39
CA ARG A 657 -6.08 -4.13 27.58
C ARG A 657 -6.44 -3.50 26.25
#